data_AF-A0A973LHX7-F1
#
_entry.id   AF-A0A973LHX7-F1
#
_cell.length_a   1.000
_cell.length_b   1.000
_cell.length_c   1.000
_cell.angle_alpha   90.00
_cell.angle_beta   90.00
_cell.angle_gamma   90.00
#
_symmetry.space_group_name_H-M   'P 1'
#
loop_
_entity.id
_entity.type
_entity.pdbx_description
1 polymer ?
#
loop_
_entity_poly.entity_id
_entity_poly.type
_entity_poly.pdbx_seq_one_letter_code
_entity_poly.pdbx_strand_id
1 'polypeptide(L)'
;MGNSELTWWPVEAGFEISRDGAELLCRQEGGQPLAAVPAQVAATRRYPAWVLVNHPQEAEVAVAAAVKLAAARGMKDHDVAGEAEFLARRLPVAHQPLFLEQAARVLVRRGDRTRAGTLFAQAREVEAAEGLAVDDAAWLAVHREFAAFGALNTKATADFVKGLKTRAKPDVALDTLVRVAVLRTLAGQAPWPQLPKQLSAFAKAAGRDELEVHQGLLEQVTDAGPALQESAAAMWTAWRPMLVRVCARSAAVRGLLLGLLPQPESLDGWWLELLEECGATAGLVGAAEDGVEPVGGRAQWLSRRIEHPTRNAVMRKRSRVRKPLPTQLNELIVRMAPALRADGEPVRVDGSDYWSRRIDVQVLETCLAHGVPVADPKPQAGPDLELWWRNRRPDDDLPAVVADPRFAPVVRQWAANGDAARLWTVPALRPFLTPPAAAETAPHPLDGPLIHGAVYKFGDLVGVSSAAPTRLLYTIRMLTQALRGGRTDVDREVQGLGLSMLLPGRIEWVVVRAVAPITTEERRELLTAFLQVWSESVFADADAQSVITAAGLAEKFPYMAEHGTGWGTAERLRTLIALIGEHGAVPHDAAAASLLAARAGISRYAAELALVGLIGVDSYHPPLMTTAHRKVLGLNPRQLEEGRSELSSIKDQARLDLLAGVLPDDPARLWQPGAMAEVAERLAANWTARFGRKPAVAEATVDAAPDFGATPTAQQVCVALADPSALPLFTRDVDSWLVPGTSGGAAWYGSDQFRASELARWLPVLAKAVGWAYAALPAEDSVRAGVPEAVRLMRQRLSHPGLILSAGSTGSSFPVDELARLFGPTPYSGPVAVEDTTFDDGLTIVATRGSNSRLYFRPACYGLDERTAKLDGVIRYGRENVAAVRFLTGAACEGIIARIEAGGLPAGTCEADPRASVPGLVARIAEQFSLDTDPAALYLQLLALPQPTDARVKAWNRWRPAQHKAAVAALLARGLVVEDKRLKAGRAVFLPGPWTKAAGYPGSRPVEDWKTDLLKPWGIGPDSEWPRVVWTDLFTAAHDRVLGGDVPR
;
A
#
# COMPACT_ATOMS: atom_id res chain seq x y z
N MET A 1 -25.79 0.26 36.08
CA MET A 1 -26.19 -0.94 36.85
C MET A 1 -24.94 -1.76 37.15
N GLY A 2 -24.83 -2.26 38.38
CA GLY A 2 -23.58 -2.71 39.02
C GLY A 2 -22.78 -3.75 38.24
N ASN A 3 -21.49 -3.47 38.07
CA ASN A 3 -20.52 -4.29 37.35
C ASN A 3 -19.86 -5.33 38.28
N SER A 4 -20.63 -5.89 39.23
CA SER A 4 -20.09 -6.73 40.33
C SER A 4 -20.25 -8.24 40.14
N GLU A 5 -20.72 -8.73 38.99
CA GLU A 5 -20.87 -10.18 38.74
C GLU A 5 -19.79 -10.79 37.81
N LEU A 6 -18.76 -10.04 37.41
CA LEU A 6 -17.72 -10.51 36.47
C LEU A 6 -16.37 -10.92 37.11
N THR A 7 -16.31 -11.00 38.43
CA THR A 7 -15.23 -11.69 39.16
C THR A 7 -15.91 -12.90 39.83
N TRP A 8 -15.48 -14.15 39.68
CA TRP A 8 -14.30 -14.72 40.34
C TRP A 8 -13.82 -15.98 39.59
N TRP A 9 -12.66 -15.90 38.92
CA TRP A 9 -11.66 -16.99 38.91
C TRP A 9 -10.29 -16.34 38.62
N PRO A 10 -9.38 -16.24 39.59
CA PRO A 10 -8.10 -15.61 39.36
C PRO A 10 -7.24 -16.52 38.48
N VAL A 11 -6.84 -16.02 37.31
CA VAL A 11 -5.76 -16.62 36.50
C VAL A 11 -4.40 -16.46 37.21
N GLU A 12 -4.42 -15.85 38.39
CA GLU A 12 -3.27 -15.67 39.28
C GLU A 12 -3.01 -16.84 40.24
N ALA A 13 -3.96 -17.76 40.40
CA ALA A 13 -3.78 -18.94 41.22
C ALA A 13 -2.73 -19.91 40.64
N GLY A 14 -1.77 -20.34 41.47
CA GLY A 14 -0.95 -21.50 41.17
C GLY A 14 -1.79 -22.77 41.32
N PHE A 15 -1.69 -23.69 40.35
CA PHE A 15 -2.42 -24.94 40.34
C PHE A 15 -1.47 -26.12 40.58
N GLU A 16 -1.85 -27.03 41.47
CA GLU A 16 -1.16 -28.29 41.72
C GLU A 16 -2.20 -29.43 41.69
N ILE A 17 -1.79 -30.65 41.31
CA ILE A 17 -2.66 -31.83 41.32
C ILE A 17 -2.41 -32.57 42.65
N SER A 18 -3.48 -33.03 43.32
CA SER A 18 -3.36 -33.85 44.52
C SER A 18 -2.51 -35.11 44.25
N ARG A 19 -1.87 -35.66 45.29
CA ARG A 19 -0.95 -36.81 45.14
C ARG A 19 -1.59 -38.06 44.53
N ASP A 20 -2.91 -38.18 44.57
CA ASP A 20 -3.70 -39.28 44.01
C ASP A 20 -4.28 -38.96 42.61
N GLY A 21 -4.03 -37.76 42.06
CA GLY A 21 -4.50 -37.36 40.74
C GLY A 21 -5.98 -36.96 40.68
N ALA A 22 -6.69 -36.97 41.80
CA ALA A 22 -8.16 -36.84 41.82
C ALA A 22 -8.66 -35.39 41.94
N GLU A 23 -7.85 -34.46 42.48
CA GLU A 23 -8.30 -33.09 42.77
C GLU A 23 -7.34 -32.03 42.22
N LEU A 24 -7.90 -30.98 41.60
CA LEU A 24 -7.16 -29.76 41.28
C LEU A 24 -7.09 -28.89 42.54
N LEU A 25 -5.88 -28.53 42.96
CA LEU A 25 -5.61 -27.69 44.10
C LEU A 25 -5.22 -26.28 43.65
N CYS A 26 -5.74 -25.25 44.31
CA CYS A 26 -5.54 -23.84 43.98
C CYS A 26 -4.87 -23.10 45.15
N ARG A 27 -3.82 -22.32 44.89
CA ARG A 27 -3.28 -21.35 45.87
C ARG A 27 -4.11 -20.07 45.86
N GLN A 28 -4.62 -19.66 47.01
CA GLN A 28 -5.24 -18.33 47.16
C GLN A 28 -4.21 -17.20 47.15
N GLU A 29 -4.62 -16.01 46.71
CA GLU A 29 -3.82 -14.78 46.80
C GLU A 29 -3.32 -14.57 48.23
N GLY A 30 -2.01 -14.35 48.38
CA GLY A 30 -1.37 -14.17 49.69
C GLY A 30 -0.58 -15.38 50.23
N GLY A 31 -0.45 -16.48 49.48
CA GLY A 31 0.49 -17.57 49.81
C GLY A 31 0.02 -18.57 50.87
N GLN A 32 -1.29 -18.64 51.15
CA GLN A 32 -1.90 -19.65 52.02
C GLN A 32 -1.99 -21.04 51.35
N PRO A 33 -2.19 -22.14 52.13
CA PRO A 33 -2.12 -23.51 51.64
C PRO A 33 -3.12 -23.83 50.52
N LEU A 34 -2.76 -24.81 49.70
CA LEU A 34 -3.55 -25.36 48.60
C LEU A 34 -4.93 -25.85 49.07
N ALA A 35 -6.00 -25.35 48.45
CA ALA A 35 -7.38 -25.80 48.70
C ALA A 35 -7.98 -26.48 47.46
N ALA A 36 -8.82 -27.50 47.66
CA ALA A 36 -9.55 -28.18 46.59
C ALA A 36 -10.47 -27.20 45.85
N VAL A 37 -10.47 -27.26 44.52
CA VAL A 37 -11.36 -26.45 43.68
C VAL A 37 -12.82 -26.82 43.99
N PRO A 38 -13.68 -25.87 44.41
CA PRO A 38 -15.07 -26.16 44.73
C PRO A 38 -15.80 -26.81 43.55
N ALA A 39 -16.67 -27.81 43.80
CA ALA A 39 -17.44 -28.51 42.75
C ALA A 39 -18.26 -27.57 41.84
N GLN A 40 -18.65 -26.40 42.36
CA GLN A 40 -19.32 -25.33 41.61
C GLN A 40 -18.44 -24.69 40.52
N VAL A 41 -17.11 -24.73 40.67
CA VAL A 41 -16.13 -24.25 39.69
C VAL A 41 -15.82 -25.32 38.65
N ALA A 42 -15.83 -26.60 39.03
CA ALA A 42 -15.75 -27.71 38.07
C ALA A 42 -16.92 -27.67 37.06
N ALA A 43 -18.06 -27.13 37.46
CA ALA A 43 -19.20 -26.86 36.57
C ALA A 43 -18.98 -25.69 35.60
N THR A 44 -17.91 -24.89 35.75
CA THR A 44 -17.59 -23.83 34.78
C THR A 44 -17.01 -24.44 33.51
N ARG A 45 -17.61 -24.14 32.36
CA ARG A 45 -17.13 -24.59 31.04
C ARG A 45 -15.85 -23.87 30.59
N ARG A 46 -14.89 -23.68 31.49
CA ARG A 46 -13.60 -23.01 31.23
C ARG A 46 -12.47 -24.03 31.24
N TYR A 47 -11.44 -23.76 30.45
CA TYR A 47 -10.25 -24.61 30.42
C TYR A 47 -9.34 -24.29 31.62
N PRO A 48 -8.77 -25.29 32.34
CA PRO A 48 -8.85 -26.74 32.09
C PRO A 48 -10.01 -27.46 32.80
N ALA A 49 -10.81 -26.77 33.63
CA ALA A 49 -11.87 -27.36 34.45
C ALA A 49 -12.87 -28.22 33.65
N TRP A 50 -13.23 -27.81 32.43
CA TRP A 50 -14.08 -28.61 31.54
C TRP A 50 -13.48 -29.99 31.22
N VAL A 51 -12.15 -30.09 31.03
CA VAL A 51 -11.45 -31.36 30.76
C VAL A 51 -11.52 -32.26 31.99
N LEU A 52 -11.33 -31.70 33.19
CA LEU A 52 -11.39 -32.48 34.43
C LEU A 52 -12.74 -33.19 34.61
N VAL A 53 -13.83 -32.57 34.13
CA VAL A 53 -15.18 -33.14 34.21
C VAL A 53 -15.50 -34.07 33.04
N ASN A 54 -15.14 -33.70 31.81
CA ASN A 54 -15.59 -34.42 30.61
C ASN A 54 -14.57 -35.46 30.09
N HIS A 55 -13.28 -35.28 30.41
CA HIS A 55 -12.17 -36.12 29.98
C HIS A 55 -11.13 -36.26 31.12
N PRO A 56 -11.50 -36.81 32.29
CA PRO A 56 -10.63 -36.87 33.47
C PRO A 56 -9.29 -37.58 33.21
N GLN A 57 -9.27 -38.56 32.30
CA GLN A 57 -8.05 -39.25 31.87
C GLN A 57 -7.03 -38.34 31.14
N GLU A 58 -7.46 -37.16 30.67
CA GLU A 58 -6.63 -36.18 29.96
C GLU A 58 -6.32 -34.93 30.81
N ALA A 59 -6.66 -34.99 32.11
CA ALA A 59 -6.52 -33.91 33.08
C ALA A 59 -5.10 -33.33 33.15
N GLU A 60 -4.09 -34.19 33.24
CA GLU A 60 -2.69 -33.79 33.40
C GLU A 60 -2.21 -32.94 32.21
N VAL A 61 -2.53 -33.36 30.98
CA VAL A 61 -2.18 -32.65 29.75
C VAL A 61 -2.85 -31.27 29.72
N ALA A 62 -4.12 -31.20 30.14
CA ALA A 62 -4.85 -29.96 30.14
C ALA A 62 -4.36 -28.95 31.19
N VAL A 63 -4.05 -29.43 32.39
CA VAL A 63 -3.45 -28.61 33.45
C VAL A 63 -2.06 -28.12 33.01
N ALA A 64 -1.22 -28.98 32.43
CA ALA A 64 0.10 -28.59 31.94
C ALA A 64 0.03 -27.47 30.89
N ALA A 65 -0.92 -27.53 29.94
CA ALA A 65 -1.13 -26.47 28.96
C ALA A 65 -1.64 -25.17 29.59
N ALA A 66 -2.56 -25.26 30.56
CA ALA A 66 -3.05 -24.10 31.30
C ALA A 66 -1.93 -23.41 32.12
N VAL A 67 -1.05 -24.19 32.76
CA VAL A 67 0.12 -23.69 33.50
C VAL A 67 1.09 -22.99 32.56
N LYS A 68 1.40 -23.56 31.40
CA LYS A 68 2.28 -22.92 30.40
C LYS A 68 1.71 -21.60 29.89
N LEU A 69 0.41 -21.56 29.59
CA LEU A 69 -0.28 -20.33 29.21
C LEU A 69 -0.24 -19.29 30.34
N ALA A 70 -0.39 -19.71 31.60
CA ALA A 70 -0.31 -18.83 32.76
C ALA A 70 1.12 -18.34 33.05
N ALA A 71 2.15 -19.08 32.65
CA ALA A 71 3.56 -18.71 32.78
C ALA A 71 4.02 -17.68 31.72
N ALA A 72 3.24 -17.48 30.66
CA ALA A 72 3.53 -16.51 29.57
C ALA A 72 3.40 -15.02 29.98
N ARG A 73 3.35 -14.72 31.29
CA ARG A 73 3.17 -13.35 31.83
C ARG A 73 4.27 -12.37 31.44
N GLY A 74 5.51 -12.83 31.31
CA GLY A 74 6.66 -11.99 30.93
C GLY A 74 6.87 -11.80 29.43
N MET A 75 6.08 -12.49 28.59
CA MET A 75 6.24 -12.47 27.13
C MET A 75 5.55 -11.25 26.51
N LYS A 76 5.95 -10.85 25.29
CA LYS A 76 5.20 -9.82 24.53
C LYS A 76 3.88 -10.42 24.02
N ASP A 77 2.88 -9.59 23.74
CA ASP A 77 1.53 -10.09 23.39
C ASP A 77 1.50 -10.99 22.13
N HIS A 78 2.38 -10.72 21.16
CA HIS A 78 2.51 -11.57 19.97
C HIS A 78 3.12 -12.94 20.26
N ASP A 79 4.04 -13.01 21.22
CA ASP A 79 4.65 -14.25 21.68
C ASP A 79 3.62 -15.10 22.44
N VAL A 80 2.75 -14.47 23.24
CA VAL A 80 1.64 -15.16 23.92
C VAL A 80 0.66 -15.78 22.93
N ALA A 81 0.28 -15.02 21.89
CA ALA A 81 -0.61 -15.55 20.85
C ALA A 81 0.05 -16.71 20.10
N GLY A 82 1.33 -16.58 19.72
CA GLY A 82 2.09 -17.64 19.06
C GLY A 82 2.23 -18.89 19.93
N GLU A 83 2.53 -18.73 21.21
CA GLU A 83 2.65 -19.83 22.17
C GLU A 83 1.30 -20.53 22.39
N ALA A 84 0.20 -19.76 22.52
CA ALA A 84 -1.14 -20.33 22.61
C ALA A 84 -1.51 -21.13 21.35
N GLU A 85 -1.22 -20.62 20.15
CA GLU A 85 -1.43 -21.39 18.92
C GLU A 85 -0.58 -22.66 18.88
N PHE A 86 0.66 -22.58 19.33
CA PHE A 86 1.58 -23.72 19.38
C PHE A 86 1.09 -24.80 20.35
N LEU A 87 0.69 -24.41 21.56
CA LEU A 87 0.16 -25.31 22.59
C LEU A 87 -1.16 -25.94 22.14
N ALA A 88 -2.07 -25.16 21.54
CA ALA A 88 -3.36 -25.66 21.06
C ALA A 88 -3.19 -26.82 20.07
N ARG A 89 -2.24 -26.75 19.14
CA ARG A 89 -2.00 -27.81 18.14
C ARG A 89 -1.53 -29.14 18.74
N ARG A 90 -1.02 -29.12 19.96
CA ARG A 90 -0.51 -30.31 20.67
C ARG A 90 -1.53 -30.88 21.66
N LEU A 91 -2.67 -30.22 21.80
CA LEU A 91 -3.79 -30.70 22.61
C LEU A 91 -4.74 -31.58 21.76
N PRO A 92 -5.41 -32.55 22.39
CA PRO A 92 -6.54 -33.26 21.79
C PRO A 92 -7.52 -32.27 21.16
N VAL A 93 -8.07 -32.62 20.00
CA VAL A 93 -8.92 -31.72 19.20
C VAL A 93 -10.09 -31.14 20.01
N ALA A 94 -10.70 -31.94 20.88
CA ALA A 94 -11.79 -31.51 21.77
C ALA A 94 -11.40 -30.39 22.75
N HIS A 95 -10.11 -30.26 23.09
CA HIS A 95 -9.60 -29.26 24.03
C HIS A 95 -9.33 -27.91 23.37
N GLN A 96 -8.99 -27.92 22.09
CA GLN A 96 -8.42 -26.76 21.40
C GLN A 96 -9.35 -25.54 21.43
N PRO A 97 -10.68 -25.65 21.19
CA PRO A 97 -11.56 -24.47 21.22
C PRO A 97 -11.57 -23.78 22.59
N LEU A 98 -11.77 -24.54 23.67
CA LEU A 98 -11.83 -23.99 25.04
C LEU A 98 -10.48 -23.44 25.51
N PHE A 99 -9.36 -24.07 25.10
CA PHE A 99 -8.02 -23.57 25.37
C PHE A 99 -7.75 -22.25 24.63
N LEU A 100 -8.08 -22.18 23.34
CA LEU A 100 -7.91 -20.97 22.52
C LEU A 100 -8.77 -19.82 23.03
N GLU A 101 -10.01 -20.08 23.47
CA GLU A 101 -10.83 -19.08 24.14
C GLU A 101 -10.18 -18.58 25.44
N GLN A 102 -9.62 -19.49 26.24
CA GLN A 102 -8.96 -19.11 27.49
C GLN A 102 -7.71 -18.25 27.22
N ALA A 103 -6.93 -18.58 26.20
CA ALA A 103 -5.81 -17.75 25.74
C ALA A 103 -6.28 -16.39 25.21
N ALA A 104 -7.39 -16.35 24.49
CA ALA A 104 -7.99 -15.11 24.02
C ALA A 104 -8.42 -14.21 25.20
N ARG A 105 -9.02 -14.78 26.26
CA ARG A 105 -9.35 -14.05 27.50
C ARG A 105 -8.11 -13.49 28.20
N VAL A 106 -6.97 -14.17 28.13
CA VAL A 106 -5.67 -13.65 28.63
C VAL A 106 -5.25 -12.41 27.84
N LEU A 107 -5.30 -12.46 26.52
CA LEU A 107 -4.93 -11.33 25.66
C LEU A 107 -5.87 -10.13 25.83
N VAL A 108 -7.17 -10.36 26.04
CA VAL A 108 -8.13 -9.29 26.38
C VAL A 108 -7.70 -8.53 27.64
N ARG A 109 -7.32 -9.24 28.71
CA ARG A 109 -6.84 -8.60 29.96
C ARG A 109 -5.56 -7.80 29.77
N ARG A 110 -4.75 -8.15 28.76
CA ARG A 110 -3.53 -7.44 28.38
C ARG A 110 -3.79 -6.26 27.43
N GLY A 111 -5.04 -6.06 27.00
CA GLY A 111 -5.43 -4.99 26.08
C GLY A 111 -5.30 -5.34 24.59
N ASP A 112 -4.80 -6.53 24.23
CA ASP A 112 -4.64 -6.96 22.84
C ASP A 112 -5.91 -7.63 22.30
N ARG A 113 -6.91 -6.79 22.00
CA ARG A 113 -8.20 -7.22 21.44
C ARG A 113 -8.08 -7.83 20.05
N THR A 114 -7.10 -7.37 19.26
CA THR A 114 -6.90 -7.83 17.88
C THR A 114 -6.47 -9.29 17.86
N ARG A 115 -5.43 -9.66 18.62
CA ARG A 115 -4.96 -11.05 18.68
C ARG A 115 -5.94 -11.93 19.45
N ALA A 116 -6.61 -11.41 20.48
CA ALA A 116 -7.70 -12.14 21.14
C ALA A 116 -8.80 -12.55 20.15
N GLY A 117 -9.23 -11.64 19.28
CA GLY A 117 -10.23 -11.96 18.26
C GLY A 117 -9.76 -12.96 17.20
N THR A 118 -8.45 -13.02 16.93
CA THR A 118 -7.87 -14.07 16.08
C THR A 118 -7.97 -15.44 16.74
N LEU A 119 -7.55 -15.58 18.00
CA LEU A 119 -7.64 -16.86 18.72
C LEU A 119 -9.10 -17.32 18.90
N PHE A 120 -10.02 -16.39 19.17
CA PHE A 120 -11.45 -16.71 19.24
C PHE A 120 -11.99 -17.22 17.89
N ALA A 121 -11.63 -16.58 16.78
CA ALA A 121 -12.03 -17.05 15.45
C ALA A 121 -11.46 -18.44 15.15
N GLN A 122 -10.20 -18.70 15.52
CA GLN A 122 -9.58 -20.01 15.37
C GLN A 122 -10.30 -21.10 16.19
N ALA A 123 -10.73 -20.79 17.42
CA ALA A 123 -11.51 -21.72 18.24
C ALA A 123 -12.78 -22.19 17.50
N ARG A 124 -13.49 -21.25 16.86
CA ARG A 124 -14.70 -21.54 16.05
C ARG A 124 -14.37 -22.29 14.76
N GLU A 125 -13.22 -22.02 14.14
CA GLU A 125 -12.76 -22.76 12.96
C GLU A 125 -12.50 -24.23 13.29
N VAL A 126 -11.89 -24.53 14.44
CA VAL A 126 -11.66 -25.91 14.89
C VAL A 126 -12.99 -26.64 15.11
N GLU A 127 -13.94 -26.02 15.83
CA GLU A 127 -15.27 -26.63 16.03
C GLU A 127 -15.98 -26.95 14.71
N ALA A 128 -15.91 -26.03 13.74
CA ALA A 128 -16.56 -26.21 12.45
C ALA A 128 -15.87 -27.24 11.56
N ALA A 129 -14.53 -27.29 11.57
CA ALA A 129 -13.75 -28.24 10.77
C ALA A 129 -13.94 -29.69 11.25
N GLU A 130 -14.04 -29.86 12.56
CA GLU A 130 -14.04 -31.18 13.22
C GLU A 130 -15.45 -31.66 13.59
N GLY A 131 -16.47 -30.85 13.30
CA GLY A 131 -17.87 -31.19 13.57
C GLY A 131 -18.17 -31.40 15.06
N LEU A 132 -17.47 -30.69 15.94
CA LEU A 132 -17.62 -30.88 17.39
C LEU A 132 -19.05 -30.52 17.85
N ALA A 133 -19.57 -31.32 18.78
CA ALA A 133 -20.87 -31.05 19.40
C ALA A 133 -20.76 -29.77 20.26
N VAL A 134 -21.39 -28.69 19.80
CA VAL A 134 -21.39 -27.41 20.51
C VAL A 134 -22.80 -27.12 21.01
N ASP A 135 -22.94 -26.99 22.33
CA ASP A 135 -24.17 -26.54 22.97
C ASP A 135 -24.51 -25.09 22.56
N ASP A 136 -25.70 -24.92 22.00
CA ASP A 136 -26.12 -23.65 21.40
C ASP A 136 -26.23 -22.53 22.45
N ALA A 137 -26.65 -22.83 23.69
CA ALA A 137 -26.74 -21.83 24.75
C ALA A 137 -25.36 -21.26 25.12
N ALA A 138 -24.35 -22.13 25.28
CA ALA A 138 -22.98 -21.69 25.53
C ALA A 138 -22.36 -20.99 24.31
N TRP A 139 -22.66 -21.44 23.10
CA TRP A 139 -22.21 -20.78 21.88
C TRP A 139 -22.72 -19.35 21.80
N LEU A 140 -24.00 -19.09 22.11
CA LEU A 140 -24.55 -17.74 22.17
C LEU A 140 -23.89 -16.89 23.28
N ALA A 141 -23.69 -17.48 24.47
CA ALA A 141 -23.08 -16.79 25.61
C ALA A 141 -21.64 -16.35 25.33
N VAL A 142 -20.82 -17.22 24.72
CA VAL A 142 -19.42 -16.90 24.45
C VAL A 142 -19.26 -15.83 23.36
N HIS A 143 -20.13 -15.81 22.35
CA HIS A 143 -20.13 -14.73 21.36
C HIS A 143 -20.50 -13.38 21.98
N ARG A 144 -21.44 -13.34 22.93
CA ARG A 144 -21.75 -12.12 23.69
C ARG A 144 -20.56 -11.66 24.53
N GLU A 145 -19.88 -12.59 25.20
CA GLU A 145 -18.66 -12.30 25.97
C GLU A 145 -17.57 -11.64 25.10
N PHE A 146 -17.22 -12.28 23.97
CA PHE A 146 -16.17 -11.76 23.09
C PHE A 146 -16.57 -10.49 22.33
N ALA A 147 -17.86 -10.29 22.08
CA ALA A 147 -18.38 -9.01 21.61
C ALA A 147 -18.18 -7.91 22.66
N ALA A 148 -18.47 -8.18 23.94
CA ALA A 148 -18.24 -7.22 25.03
C ALA A 148 -16.76 -6.86 25.23
N PHE A 149 -15.85 -7.78 24.90
CA PHE A 149 -14.42 -7.53 24.92
C PHE A 149 -13.91 -6.72 23.71
N GLY A 150 -14.73 -6.50 22.69
CA GLY A 150 -14.29 -5.90 21.42
C GLY A 150 -13.32 -6.82 20.67
N ALA A 151 -13.45 -8.13 20.86
CA ALA A 151 -12.58 -9.17 20.31
C ALA A 151 -13.35 -10.05 19.30
N LEU A 152 -14.31 -9.49 18.58
CA LEU A 152 -15.05 -10.18 17.52
C LEU A 152 -14.58 -9.67 16.15
N ASN A 153 -13.70 -10.43 15.48
CA ASN A 153 -13.18 -10.05 14.17
C ASN A 153 -14.24 -10.21 13.05
N THR A 154 -13.94 -9.71 11.85
CA THR A 154 -14.88 -9.73 10.70
C THR A 154 -15.36 -11.13 10.36
N LYS A 155 -14.47 -12.13 10.37
CA LYS A 155 -14.80 -13.51 10.04
C LYS A 155 -15.70 -14.15 11.10
N ALA A 156 -15.31 -14.06 12.38
CA ALA A 156 -16.10 -14.57 13.50
C ALA A 156 -17.50 -13.92 13.55
N THR A 157 -17.60 -12.63 13.21
CA THR A 157 -18.88 -11.92 13.09
C THR A 157 -19.75 -12.52 11.98
N ALA A 158 -19.19 -12.73 10.79
CA ALA A 158 -19.93 -13.30 9.66
C ALA A 158 -20.41 -14.75 9.94
N ASP A 159 -19.53 -15.57 10.51
CA ASP A 159 -19.83 -16.95 10.87
C ASP A 159 -20.88 -17.02 11.99
N PHE A 160 -20.81 -16.12 12.98
CA PHE A 160 -21.82 -15.97 14.03
C PHE A 160 -23.21 -15.63 13.45
N VAL A 161 -23.31 -14.60 12.62
CA VAL A 161 -24.61 -14.20 12.04
C VAL A 161 -25.20 -15.31 11.16
N LYS A 162 -24.35 -16.06 10.46
CA LYS A 162 -24.77 -17.24 9.69
C LYS A 162 -25.31 -18.35 10.62
N GLY A 163 -24.60 -18.66 11.70
CA GLY A 163 -24.97 -19.69 12.67
C GLY A 163 -26.25 -19.41 13.45
N LEU A 164 -26.57 -18.14 13.72
CA LEU A 164 -27.81 -17.74 14.41
C LEU A 164 -29.09 -18.28 13.76
N LYS A 165 -29.09 -18.45 12.42
CA LYS A 165 -30.27 -18.94 11.69
C LYS A 165 -30.60 -20.40 11.98
N THR A 166 -29.61 -21.20 12.39
CA THR A 166 -29.77 -22.65 12.58
C THR A 166 -29.68 -23.07 14.04
N ARG A 167 -29.04 -22.25 14.89
CA ARG A 167 -28.72 -22.57 16.30
C ARG A 167 -29.67 -21.95 17.33
N ALA A 168 -30.59 -21.08 16.91
CA ALA A 168 -31.48 -20.39 17.83
C ALA A 168 -32.88 -20.20 17.23
N LYS A 169 -33.90 -20.19 18.09
CA LYS A 169 -35.25 -19.77 17.71
C LYS A 169 -35.23 -18.31 17.24
N PRO A 170 -36.13 -17.90 16.31
CA PRO A 170 -36.07 -16.56 15.71
C PRO A 170 -35.98 -15.39 16.69
N ASP A 171 -36.77 -15.39 17.77
CA ASP A 171 -36.73 -14.33 18.79
C ASP A 171 -35.37 -14.28 19.52
N VAL A 172 -34.87 -15.44 19.96
CA VAL A 172 -33.58 -15.55 20.64
C VAL A 172 -32.44 -15.14 19.71
N ALA A 173 -32.54 -15.48 18.42
CA ALA A 173 -31.55 -15.12 17.41
C ALA A 173 -31.51 -13.60 17.19
N LEU A 174 -32.67 -12.95 17.09
CA LEU A 174 -32.79 -11.51 16.96
C LEU A 174 -32.22 -10.78 18.19
N ASP A 175 -32.65 -11.15 19.39
CA ASP A 175 -32.20 -10.52 20.64
C ASP A 175 -30.68 -10.67 20.82
N THR A 176 -30.13 -11.84 20.44
CA THR A 176 -28.69 -12.08 20.50
C THR A 176 -27.94 -11.24 19.47
N LEU A 177 -28.45 -11.11 18.23
CA LEU A 177 -27.84 -10.28 17.20
C LEU A 177 -27.78 -8.81 17.64
N VAL A 178 -28.89 -8.27 18.16
CA VAL A 178 -28.95 -6.90 18.70
C VAL A 178 -27.93 -6.74 19.82
N ARG A 179 -27.93 -7.66 20.80
CA ARG A 179 -27.02 -7.58 21.95
C ARG A 179 -25.54 -7.63 21.54
N VAL A 180 -25.17 -8.52 20.61
CA VAL A 180 -23.79 -8.62 20.10
C VAL A 180 -23.39 -7.36 19.35
N ALA A 181 -24.27 -6.80 18.51
CA ALA A 181 -23.99 -5.57 17.80
C ALA A 181 -23.77 -4.39 18.77
N VAL A 182 -24.62 -4.24 19.79
CA VAL A 182 -24.48 -3.21 20.83
C VAL A 182 -23.16 -3.36 21.58
N LEU A 183 -22.88 -4.55 22.14
CA LEU A 183 -21.67 -4.82 22.92
C LEU A 183 -20.39 -4.57 22.11
N ARG A 184 -20.37 -5.04 20.86
CA ARG A 184 -19.24 -4.86 19.94
C ARG A 184 -18.97 -3.38 19.66
N THR A 185 -20.03 -2.60 19.46
CA THR A 185 -19.96 -1.17 19.17
C THR A 185 -19.46 -0.39 20.38
N LEU A 186 -20.03 -0.65 21.56
CA LEU A 186 -19.59 -0.05 22.82
C LEU A 186 -18.14 -0.42 23.18
N ALA A 187 -17.65 -1.59 22.76
CA ALA A 187 -16.27 -2.02 22.98
C ALA A 187 -15.24 -1.39 22.01
N GLY A 188 -15.65 -0.46 21.14
CA GLY A 188 -14.76 0.24 20.23
C GLY A 188 -14.69 -0.34 18.82
N GLN A 189 -15.48 -1.37 18.49
CA GLN A 189 -15.50 -1.96 17.14
C GLN A 189 -16.70 -1.44 16.34
N ALA A 190 -16.45 -0.74 15.24
CA ALA A 190 -17.48 -0.22 14.35
C ALA A 190 -18.53 -1.29 13.93
N PRO A 191 -19.83 -0.94 13.86
CA PRO A 191 -20.84 -1.78 13.24
C PRO A 191 -20.46 -2.14 11.79
N TRP A 192 -21.00 -3.25 11.28
CA TRP A 192 -20.70 -3.68 9.92
C TRP A 192 -21.79 -3.26 8.91
N PRO A 193 -21.46 -3.06 7.62
CA PRO A 193 -22.39 -2.50 6.64
C PRO A 193 -23.66 -3.34 6.42
N GLN A 194 -23.58 -4.66 6.56
CA GLN A 194 -24.70 -5.57 6.30
C GLN A 194 -25.69 -5.68 7.48
N LEU A 195 -25.37 -5.12 8.65
CA LEU A 195 -26.19 -5.25 9.86
C LEU A 195 -27.65 -4.81 9.66
N PRO A 196 -27.98 -3.69 8.98
CA PRO A 196 -29.37 -3.27 8.86
C PRO A 196 -30.23 -4.30 8.10
N LYS A 197 -29.71 -4.81 6.99
CA LYS A 197 -30.37 -5.85 6.20
C LYS A 197 -30.54 -7.14 6.99
N GLN A 198 -29.55 -7.49 7.82
CA GLN A 198 -29.60 -8.67 8.67
C GLN A 198 -30.64 -8.50 9.79
N LEU A 199 -30.65 -7.37 10.50
CA LEU A 199 -31.65 -7.07 11.53
C LEU A 199 -33.08 -7.11 10.98
N SER A 200 -33.35 -6.49 9.82
CA SER A 200 -34.68 -6.57 9.20
C SER A 200 -35.08 -8.01 8.86
N ALA A 201 -34.14 -8.85 8.41
CA ALA A 201 -34.41 -10.26 8.13
C ALA A 201 -34.71 -11.07 9.40
N PHE A 202 -33.97 -10.84 10.49
CA PHE A 202 -34.22 -11.50 11.78
C PHE A 202 -35.49 -10.98 12.46
N ALA A 203 -35.79 -9.68 12.37
CA ALA A 203 -37.03 -9.08 12.87
C ALA A 203 -38.25 -9.69 12.18
N LYS A 204 -38.21 -9.81 10.85
CA LYS A 204 -39.25 -10.49 10.08
C LYS A 204 -39.43 -11.95 10.49
N ALA A 205 -38.34 -12.69 10.70
CA ALA A 205 -38.40 -14.09 11.13
C ALA A 205 -39.00 -14.25 12.55
N ALA A 206 -38.79 -13.26 13.41
CA ALA A 206 -39.33 -13.19 14.78
C ALA A 206 -40.73 -12.57 14.86
N GLY A 207 -41.30 -12.07 13.76
CA GLY A 207 -42.58 -11.35 13.78
C GLY A 207 -42.54 -10.03 14.56
N ARG A 208 -41.36 -9.40 14.68
CA ARG A 208 -41.14 -8.12 15.38
C ARG A 208 -41.11 -6.96 14.39
N ASP A 209 -41.57 -5.79 14.82
CA ASP A 209 -41.47 -4.58 14.00
C ASP A 209 -40.00 -4.24 13.74
N GLU A 210 -39.63 -4.11 12.46
CA GLU A 210 -38.23 -3.84 12.11
C GLU A 210 -37.77 -2.48 12.61
N LEU A 211 -38.64 -1.47 12.57
CA LEU A 211 -38.28 -0.10 12.90
C LEU A 211 -38.01 0.06 14.40
N GLU A 212 -38.82 -0.57 15.25
CA GLU A 212 -38.59 -0.65 16.70
C GLU A 212 -37.27 -1.35 17.04
N VAL A 213 -36.92 -2.42 16.32
CA VAL A 213 -35.65 -3.13 16.52
C VAL A 213 -34.45 -2.25 16.18
N HIS A 214 -34.48 -1.57 15.03
CA HIS A 214 -33.39 -0.66 14.62
C HIS A 214 -33.27 0.54 15.57
N GLN A 215 -34.40 1.11 15.97
CA GLN A 215 -34.45 2.19 16.96
C GLN A 215 -33.82 1.76 18.28
N GLY A 216 -34.26 0.63 18.84
CA GLY A 216 -33.75 0.14 20.13
C GLY A 216 -32.25 -0.20 20.11
N LEU A 217 -31.70 -0.64 18.97
CA LEU A 217 -30.26 -0.84 18.83
C LEU A 217 -29.49 0.49 18.79
N LEU A 218 -29.96 1.45 18.01
CA LEU A 218 -29.30 2.76 17.84
C LEU A 218 -29.30 3.56 19.16
N GLU A 219 -30.39 3.49 19.92
CA GLU A 219 -30.51 4.13 21.24
C GLU A 219 -29.57 3.53 22.28
N GLN A 220 -29.16 2.26 22.14
CA GLN A 220 -28.22 1.60 23.05
C GLN A 220 -26.74 1.88 22.74
N VAL A 221 -26.43 2.48 21.58
CA VAL A 221 -25.03 2.76 21.15
C VAL A 221 -24.73 4.26 21.12
N THR A 222 -25.56 5.08 21.75
CA THR A 222 -25.37 6.54 21.83
C THR A 222 -24.04 6.93 22.47
N ASP A 223 -23.54 6.14 23.43
CA ASP A 223 -22.25 6.37 24.09
C ASP A 223 -21.04 5.81 23.31
N ALA A 224 -21.25 5.18 22.16
CA ALA A 224 -20.19 4.55 21.36
C ALA A 224 -19.51 5.53 20.36
N GLY A 225 -19.43 6.81 20.72
CA GLY A 225 -18.97 7.90 19.85
C GLY A 225 -17.68 7.59 19.07
N PRO A 226 -16.58 7.17 19.72
CA PRO A 226 -15.31 6.89 19.03
C PRO A 226 -15.42 5.78 17.97
N ALA A 227 -16.11 4.68 18.27
CA ALA A 227 -16.27 3.54 17.34
C ALA A 227 -17.06 3.93 16.09
N LEU A 228 -18.11 4.74 16.28
CA LEU A 228 -18.96 5.23 15.20
C LEU A 228 -18.22 6.29 14.36
N GLN A 229 -17.45 7.19 14.97
CA GLN A 229 -16.63 8.16 14.26
C GLN A 229 -15.62 7.51 13.31
N GLU A 230 -14.99 6.40 13.73
CA GLU A 230 -13.99 5.68 12.93
C GLU A 230 -14.59 4.73 11.86
N SER A 231 -15.91 4.67 11.75
CA SER A 231 -16.59 3.75 10.84
C SER A 231 -16.34 4.10 9.36
N ALA A 232 -16.23 3.06 8.52
CA ALA A 232 -16.00 3.22 7.09
C ALA A 232 -17.21 3.82 6.36
N ALA A 233 -16.98 4.55 5.27
CA ALA A 233 -18.04 5.22 4.50
C ALA A 233 -19.15 4.28 4.02
N ALA A 234 -18.78 3.07 3.57
CA ALA A 234 -19.72 2.06 3.12
C ALA A 234 -20.74 1.64 4.20
N MET A 235 -20.39 1.76 5.50
CA MET A 235 -21.33 1.50 6.59
C MET A 235 -22.43 2.55 6.59
N TRP A 236 -22.06 3.83 6.67
CA TRP A 236 -23.03 4.94 6.74
C TRP A 236 -23.96 4.97 5.52
N THR A 237 -23.41 4.75 4.32
CA THR A 237 -24.22 4.66 3.10
C THR A 237 -25.24 3.52 3.17
N ALA A 238 -24.87 2.36 3.70
CA ALA A 238 -25.79 1.23 3.85
C ALA A 238 -26.87 1.46 4.92
N TRP A 239 -26.59 2.28 5.93
CA TRP A 239 -27.50 2.55 7.05
C TRP A 239 -28.45 3.72 6.80
N ARG A 240 -28.13 4.65 5.88
CA ARG A 240 -28.90 5.88 5.60
C ARG A 240 -30.42 5.67 5.49
N PRO A 241 -30.96 4.71 4.71
CA PRO A 241 -32.41 4.54 4.60
C PRO A 241 -33.11 4.23 5.92
N MET A 242 -32.46 3.47 6.80
CA MET A 242 -33.02 3.11 8.11
C MET A 242 -32.80 4.23 9.14
N LEU A 243 -31.63 4.89 9.11
CA LEU A 243 -31.33 6.02 9.99
C LEU A 243 -32.35 7.15 9.82
N VAL A 244 -32.71 7.50 8.59
CA VAL A 244 -33.73 8.54 8.31
C VAL A 244 -35.07 8.17 8.95
N ARG A 245 -35.53 6.91 8.79
CA ARG A 245 -36.78 6.43 9.39
C ARG A 245 -36.75 6.42 10.92
N VAL A 246 -35.64 6.00 11.53
CA VAL A 246 -35.49 5.97 13.00
C VAL A 246 -35.41 7.38 13.57
N CYS A 247 -34.70 8.29 12.89
CA CYS A 247 -34.57 9.67 13.35
C CYS A 247 -35.90 10.43 13.37
N ALA A 248 -36.86 10.05 12.53
CA ALA A 248 -38.23 10.58 12.61
C ALA A 248 -38.93 10.26 13.94
N ARG A 249 -38.50 9.21 14.67
CA ARG A 249 -39.12 8.74 15.93
C ARG A 249 -38.25 8.89 17.17
N SER A 250 -36.93 9.06 17.02
CA SER A 250 -36.00 9.06 18.16
C SER A 250 -35.12 10.30 18.22
N ALA A 251 -35.42 11.16 19.20
CA ALA A 251 -34.62 12.32 19.57
C ALA A 251 -33.18 11.92 19.98
N ALA A 252 -33.02 10.81 20.69
CA ALA A 252 -31.72 10.31 21.12
C ALA A 252 -30.80 9.97 19.93
N VAL A 253 -31.35 9.36 18.88
CA VAL A 253 -30.57 9.03 17.67
C VAL A 253 -30.22 10.30 16.88
N ARG A 254 -31.12 11.29 16.81
CA ARG A 254 -30.78 12.61 16.24
C ARG A 254 -29.61 13.25 17.00
N GLY A 255 -29.62 13.19 18.33
CA GLY A 255 -28.56 13.72 19.19
C GLY A 255 -27.23 12.99 19.00
N LEU A 256 -27.27 11.66 18.87
CA LEU A 256 -26.10 10.86 18.50
C LEU A 256 -25.50 11.33 17.17
N LEU A 257 -26.30 11.45 16.11
CA LEU A 257 -25.79 11.85 14.80
C LEU A 257 -25.18 13.26 14.82
N LEU A 258 -25.77 14.20 15.58
CA LEU A 258 -25.19 15.54 15.78
C LEU A 258 -23.83 15.48 16.49
N GLY A 259 -23.64 14.57 17.43
CA GLY A 259 -22.38 14.39 18.16
C GLY A 259 -21.26 13.75 17.34
N LEU A 260 -21.55 13.20 16.17
CA LEU A 260 -20.59 12.47 15.34
C LEU A 260 -19.99 13.33 14.23
N LEU A 261 -18.68 13.18 14.05
CA LEU A 261 -17.90 13.72 12.94
C LEU A 261 -17.16 12.53 12.28
N PRO A 262 -17.78 11.85 11.29
CA PRO A 262 -17.23 10.61 10.76
C PRO A 262 -15.96 10.85 9.92
N GLN A 263 -14.99 9.95 10.09
CA GLN A 263 -13.61 10.09 9.66
C GLN A 263 -13.33 10.09 8.14
N PRO A 264 -14.07 9.38 7.26
CA PRO A 264 -13.78 9.43 5.82
C PRO A 264 -14.11 10.82 5.23
N GLU A 265 -13.11 11.54 4.71
CA GLU A 265 -13.29 12.84 4.04
C GLU A 265 -14.37 12.83 2.94
N SER A 266 -14.60 11.67 2.31
CA SER A 266 -15.62 11.49 1.28
C SER A 266 -17.06 11.72 1.79
N LEU A 267 -17.26 11.78 3.10
CA LEU A 267 -18.57 11.96 3.71
C LEU A 267 -18.89 13.41 4.09
N ASP A 268 -18.00 14.38 3.93
CA ASP A 268 -18.22 15.71 4.53
C ASP A 268 -19.54 16.37 4.06
N GLY A 269 -19.74 16.63 2.77
CA GLY A 269 -21.03 17.17 2.27
C GLY A 269 -22.20 16.19 2.47
N TRP A 270 -21.96 14.91 2.17
CA TRP A 270 -22.94 13.83 2.31
C TRP A 270 -23.50 13.69 3.74
N TRP A 271 -22.70 13.95 4.77
CA TRP A 271 -23.10 13.86 6.17
C TRP A 271 -24.07 14.98 6.55
N LEU A 272 -23.86 16.18 6.04
CA LEU A 272 -24.76 17.31 6.29
C LEU A 272 -26.13 17.07 5.67
N GLU A 273 -26.16 16.49 4.47
CA GLU A 273 -27.41 16.05 3.83
C GLU A 273 -28.13 14.98 4.67
N LEU A 274 -27.40 14.00 5.21
CA LEU A 274 -27.98 13.01 6.11
C LEU A 274 -28.57 13.65 7.37
N LEU A 275 -27.85 14.59 8.01
CA LEU A 275 -28.36 15.29 9.19
C LEU A 275 -29.64 16.08 8.90
N GLU A 276 -29.73 16.68 7.71
CA GLU A 276 -30.94 17.37 7.24
C GLU A 276 -32.10 16.40 7.05
N GLU A 277 -31.89 15.27 6.35
CA GLU A 277 -32.92 14.24 6.13
C GLU A 277 -33.40 13.61 7.45
N CYS A 278 -32.51 13.49 8.43
CA CYS A 278 -32.82 13.01 9.77
C CYS A 278 -33.54 14.06 10.64
N GLY A 279 -33.72 15.29 10.16
CA GLY A 279 -34.27 16.41 10.94
C GLY A 279 -33.37 16.85 12.11
N ALA A 280 -32.11 16.40 12.14
CA ALA A 280 -31.18 16.68 13.22
C ALA A 280 -30.71 18.15 13.20
N THR A 281 -30.67 18.78 12.01
CA THR A 281 -30.29 20.19 11.84
C THR A 281 -31.29 21.16 12.50
N ALA A 282 -32.53 20.74 12.80
CA ALA A 282 -33.52 21.56 13.52
C ALA A 282 -32.97 22.06 14.89
N GLY A 283 -32.22 21.22 15.59
CA GLY A 283 -31.56 21.58 16.86
C GLY A 283 -30.48 22.64 16.70
N LEU A 284 -29.79 22.64 15.56
CA LEU A 284 -28.74 23.61 15.21
C LEU A 284 -29.31 24.98 14.82
N VAL A 285 -30.52 25.04 14.26
CA VAL A 285 -31.16 26.31 13.82
C VAL A 285 -32.13 26.88 14.86
N GLY A 286 -32.29 26.22 16.01
CA GLY A 286 -33.17 26.67 17.09
C GLY A 286 -34.67 26.40 16.84
N ALA A 287 -35.00 25.45 15.96
CA ALA A 287 -36.37 25.12 15.56
C ALA A 287 -36.84 23.74 16.07
N ALA A 288 -36.09 23.09 16.97
CA ALA A 288 -36.44 21.77 17.48
C ALA A 288 -37.50 21.87 18.59
N GLU A 289 -38.75 21.46 18.29
CA GLU A 289 -39.82 21.31 19.29
C GLU A 289 -39.48 20.23 20.35
N ASP A 290 -38.65 19.24 19.99
CA ASP A 290 -38.29 18.07 20.82
C ASP A 290 -36.93 18.16 21.56
N GLY A 291 -36.32 19.35 21.66
CA GLY A 291 -35.21 19.60 22.61
C GLY A 291 -33.84 18.94 22.34
N VAL A 292 -33.54 18.45 21.12
CA VAL A 292 -32.22 17.88 20.82
C VAL A 292 -31.23 18.98 20.42
N GLU A 293 -30.54 19.53 21.40
CA GLU A 293 -29.42 20.44 21.17
C GLU A 293 -28.09 19.66 21.04
N PRO A 294 -27.11 20.17 20.26
CA PRO A 294 -25.81 19.54 20.19
C PRO A 294 -25.09 19.62 21.55
N VAL A 295 -24.42 18.53 21.94
CA VAL A 295 -23.61 18.49 23.17
C VAL A 295 -22.56 19.60 23.14
N GLY A 296 -22.63 20.50 24.12
CA GLY A 296 -21.70 21.63 24.25
C GLY A 296 -22.07 22.88 23.43
N GLY A 297 -23.30 22.95 22.91
CA GLY A 297 -23.83 24.14 22.26
C GLY A 297 -23.57 24.22 20.76
N ARG A 298 -24.35 25.08 20.08
CA ARG A 298 -24.31 25.26 18.62
C ARG A 298 -22.96 25.80 18.16
N ALA A 299 -22.39 26.74 18.92
CA ALA A 299 -21.10 27.34 18.63
C ALA A 299 -19.95 26.31 18.69
N GLN A 300 -19.94 25.44 19.72
CA GLN A 300 -18.92 24.39 19.84
C GLN A 300 -19.08 23.30 18.78
N TRP A 301 -20.32 22.94 18.42
CA TRP A 301 -20.58 22.02 17.31
C TRP A 301 -19.99 22.54 16.00
N LEU A 302 -20.31 23.79 15.64
CA LEU A 302 -19.82 24.42 14.43
C LEU A 302 -18.29 24.53 14.44
N SER A 303 -17.70 24.91 15.58
CA SER A 303 -16.24 24.98 15.76
C SER A 303 -15.56 23.63 15.51
N ARG A 304 -16.07 22.54 16.09
CA ARG A 304 -15.55 21.17 15.86
C ARG A 304 -15.69 20.74 14.41
N ARG A 305 -16.79 21.12 13.75
CA ARG A 305 -17.06 20.79 12.35
C ARG A 305 -16.08 21.48 11.40
N ILE A 306 -15.80 22.76 11.64
CA ILE A 306 -14.81 23.54 10.87
C ILE A 306 -13.40 22.94 11.03
N GLU A 307 -13.06 22.48 12.24
CA GLU A 307 -11.76 21.89 12.53
C GLU A 307 -11.55 20.50 11.93
N HIS A 308 -12.59 19.66 11.90
CA HIS A 308 -12.48 18.22 11.61
C HIS A 308 -11.68 17.84 10.34
N PRO A 309 -11.92 18.45 9.16
CA PRO A 309 -11.17 18.11 7.95
C PRO A 309 -9.66 18.43 8.04
N THR A 310 -9.29 19.45 8.83
CA THR A 310 -7.88 19.86 8.99
C THR A 310 -7.07 18.92 9.86
N ARG A 311 -7.68 18.38 10.91
CA ARG A 311 -7.03 17.45 11.85
C ARG A 311 -6.73 16.10 11.17
N ASN A 312 -7.62 15.63 10.30
CA ASN A 312 -7.49 14.34 9.62
C ASN A 312 -6.41 14.33 8.51
N ALA A 313 -6.31 15.40 7.71
CA ALA A 313 -5.33 15.51 6.64
C ALA A 313 -3.87 15.51 7.18
N VAL A 314 -3.65 16.21 8.31
CA VAL A 314 -2.34 16.36 8.95
C VAL A 314 -1.89 15.09 9.68
N MET A 315 -2.76 14.50 10.52
CA MET A 315 -2.39 13.34 11.36
C MET A 315 -2.04 12.09 10.54
N ARG A 316 -2.64 11.92 9.35
CA ARG A 316 -2.45 10.71 8.52
C ARG A 316 -1.40 10.85 7.41
N LYS A 317 -0.70 11.99 7.28
CA LYS A 317 0.31 12.24 6.24
C LYS A 317 -0.18 11.95 4.79
N ARG A 318 -1.49 11.96 4.54
CA ARG A 318 -2.09 11.44 3.29
C ARG A 318 -2.31 12.50 2.20
N SER A 319 -2.36 13.79 2.53
CA SER A 319 -2.45 14.87 1.55
C SER A 319 -1.80 16.15 2.08
N ARG A 320 -1.00 16.82 1.24
CA ARG A 320 -0.48 18.18 1.51
C ARG A 320 -1.44 19.29 1.06
N VAL A 321 -2.56 18.94 0.42
CA VAL A 321 -3.52 19.89 -0.17
C VAL A 321 -4.82 19.88 0.64
N ARG A 322 -5.18 21.04 1.18
CA ARG A 322 -6.43 21.29 1.91
C ARG A 322 -7.59 21.45 0.91
N LYS A 323 -8.75 20.87 1.20
CA LYS A 323 -9.99 21.03 0.42
C LYS A 323 -10.88 22.10 1.07
N PRO A 324 -11.68 22.84 0.29
CA PRO A 324 -12.67 23.74 0.86
C PRO A 324 -13.71 22.96 1.67
N LEU A 325 -14.28 23.60 2.69
CA LEU A 325 -15.44 23.04 3.38
C LEU A 325 -16.65 22.94 2.42
N PRO A 326 -17.53 21.94 2.59
CA PRO A 326 -18.65 21.72 1.68
C PRO A 326 -19.63 22.90 1.68
N THR A 327 -20.18 23.26 0.52
CA THR A 327 -21.15 24.36 0.35
C THR A 327 -22.35 24.24 1.29
N GLN A 328 -22.82 23.01 1.52
CA GLN A 328 -23.91 22.68 2.45
C GLN A 328 -23.65 23.21 3.87
N LEU A 329 -22.38 23.35 4.29
CA LEU A 329 -22.05 23.90 5.59
C LEU A 329 -22.31 25.41 5.64
N ASN A 330 -21.96 26.16 4.59
CA ASN A 330 -22.23 27.60 4.53
C ASN A 330 -23.73 27.88 4.55
N GLU A 331 -24.52 27.15 3.76
CA GLU A 331 -25.98 27.26 3.76
C GLU A 331 -26.59 26.95 5.15
N LEU A 332 -26.03 25.96 5.85
CA LEU A 332 -26.44 25.65 7.22
C LEU A 332 -26.08 26.79 8.19
N ILE A 333 -24.88 27.38 8.10
CA ILE A 333 -24.47 28.52 8.96
C ILE A 333 -25.46 29.69 8.84
N VAL A 334 -25.88 30.02 7.62
CA VAL A 334 -26.88 31.09 7.39
C VAL A 334 -28.17 30.81 8.16
N ARG A 335 -28.65 29.57 8.14
CA ARG A 335 -29.84 29.15 8.89
C ARG A 335 -29.62 29.10 10.40
N MET A 336 -28.40 28.75 10.85
CA MET A 336 -28.03 28.73 12.28
C MET A 336 -27.87 30.13 12.87
N ALA A 337 -27.62 31.15 12.04
CA ALA A 337 -27.21 32.48 12.50
C ALA A 337 -28.16 33.16 13.51
N PRO A 338 -29.49 33.10 13.39
CA PRO A 338 -30.39 33.65 14.41
C PRO A 338 -30.21 32.99 15.78
N ALA A 339 -30.09 31.66 15.83
CA ALA A 339 -29.89 30.92 17.07
C ALA A 339 -28.50 31.17 17.66
N LEU A 340 -27.44 31.16 16.84
CA LEU A 340 -26.08 31.49 17.28
C LEU A 340 -25.96 32.91 17.85
N ARG A 341 -26.70 33.87 17.29
CA ARG A 341 -26.78 35.25 17.83
C ARG A 341 -27.48 35.31 19.18
N ALA A 342 -28.53 34.52 19.35
CA ALA A 342 -29.27 34.44 20.61
C ALA A 342 -28.44 33.75 21.71
N ASP A 343 -27.71 32.68 21.37
CA ASP A 343 -26.83 31.95 22.28
C ASP A 343 -25.67 32.85 22.79
N GLY A 344 -25.18 33.77 21.94
CA GLY A 344 -24.12 34.71 22.30
C GLY A 344 -22.72 34.09 22.46
N GLU A 345 -22.60 32.77 22.33
CA GLU A 345 -21.34 32.05 22.44
C GLU A 345 -20.49 32.20 21.15
N PRO A 346 -19.20 32.57 21.26
CA PRO A 346 -18.36 32.78 20.10
C PRO A 346 -17.96 31.46 19.40
N VAL A 347 -18.22 31.39 18.10
CA VAL A 347 -17.74 30.32 17.21
C VAL A 347 -16.24 30.45 17.01
N ARG A 348 -15.51 29.36 17.24
CA ARG A 348 -14.08 29.29 16.98
C ARG A 348 -13.83 28.81 15.55
N VAL A 349 -13.23 29.68 14.74
CA VAL A 349 -12.90 29.42 13.32
C VAL A 349 -11.43 29.05 13.10
N ASP A 350 -10.58 29.23 14.13
CA ASP A 350 -9.17 28.87 14.13
C ASP A 350 -8.95 27.51 14.83
N GLY A 351 -8.22 26.60 14.17
CA GLY A 351 -8.02 25.23 14.66
C GLY A 351 -7.35 25.14 16.04
N SER A 352 -7.49 24.01 16.73
CA SER A 352 -6.94 23.80 18.08
C SER A 352 -5.43 23.55 18.13
N ASP A 353 -4.83 23.04 17.04
CA ASP A 353 -3.47 22.49 17.01
C ASP A 353 -2.44 23.36 16.26
N TYR A 354 -1.15 23.16 16.57
CA TYR A 354 0.00 23.81 15.92
C TYR A 354 0.00 23.66 14.38
N TRP A 355 -0.60 22.58 13.87
CA TRP A 355 -0.65 22.23 12.46
C TRP A 355 -1.94 22.69 11.74
N SER A 356 -2.97 23.18 12.45
CA SER A 356 -4.28 23.62 11.92
C SER A 356 -4.51 25.14 11.98
N ARG A 357 -3.43 25.93 11.85
CA ARG A 357 -3.40 27.40 12.00
C ARG A 357 -4.10 28.21 10.89
N ARG A 358 -4.77 27.58 9.93
CA ARG A 358 -5.37 28.29 8.79
C ARG A 358 -6.89 28.37 8.91
N ILE A 359 -7.46 29.56 8.74
CA ILE A 359 -8.90 29.85 8.83
C ILE A 359 -9.53 29.73 7.43
N ASP A 360 -10.64 28.99 7.29
CA ASP A 360 -11.42 29.00 6.05
C ASP A 360 -12.15 30.33 5.92
N VAL A 361 -11.73 31.14 4.94
CA VAL A 361 -12.16 32.54 4.81
C VAL A 361 -13.61 32.66 4.37
N GLN A 362 -14.13 31.68 3.62
CA GLN A 362 -15.53 31.67 3.20
C GLN A 362 -16.46 31.47 4.40
N VAL A 363 -16.08 30.57 5.31
CA VAL A 363 -16.84 30.30 6.52
C VAL A 363 -16.81 31.50 7.45
N LEU A 364 -15.64 32.13 7.61
CA LEU A 364 -15.50 33.34 8.40
C LEU A 364 -16.37 34.48 7.83
N GLU A 365 -16.32 34.72 6.52
CA GLU A 365 -17.17 35.71 5.83
C GLU A 365 -18.65 35.44 6.09
N THR A 366 -19.09 34.19 5.91
CA THR A 366 -20.48 33.80 6.16
C THR A 366 -20.89 34.08 7.61
N CYS A 367 -20.05 33.73 8.59
CA CYS A 367 -20.35 34.00 10.01
C CYS A 367 -20.48 35.51 10.29
N LEU A 368 -19.50 36.31 9.83
CA LEU A 368 -19.46 37.75 10.08
C LEU A 368 -20.61 38.49 9.36
N ALA A 369 -20.89 38.14 8.10
CA ALA A 369 -21.96 38.75 7.31
C ALA A 369 -23.35 38.53 7.92
N HIS A 370 -23.54 37.43 8.65
CA HIS A 370 -24.80 37.12 9.35
C HIS A 370 -24.78 37.46 10.85
N GLY A 371 -23.74 38.17 11.32
CA GLY A 371 -23.62 38.65 12.70
C GLY A 371 -23.43 37.55 13.74
N VAL A 372 -22.95 36.37 13.33
CA VAL A 372 -22.62 35.27 14.25
C VAL A 372 -21.45 35.70 15.14
N PRO A 373 -21.53 35.56 16.49
CA PRO A 373 -20.39 35.80 17.35
C PRO A 373 -19.21 34.89 16.97
N VAL A 374 -18.06 35.46 16.62
CA VAL A 374 -16.83 34.72 16.28
C VAL A 374 -15.75 35.05 17.31
N ALA A 375 -15.00 34.05 17.76
CA ALA A 375 -13.89 34.24 18.68
C ALA A 375 -12.72 35.00 18.03
N ASP A 376 -11.97 35.76 18.82
CA ASP A 376 -10.78 36.46 18.33
C ASP A 376 -9.74 35.45 17.78
N PRO A 377 -9.06 35.78 16.67
CA PRO A 377 -8.08 34.87 16.07
C PRO A 377 -6.87 34.71 17.00
N LYS A 378 -6.36 33.47 17.16
CA LYS A 378 -5.06 33.25 17.78
C LYS A 378 -3.96 34.05 17.04
N PRO A 379 -2.92 34.55 17.73
CA PRO A 379 -1.85 35.34 17.11
C PRO A 379 -1.15 34.66 15.91
N GLN A 380 -1.07 33.33 15.93
CA GLN A 380 -0.47 32.50 14.88
C GLN A 380 -1.47 31.96 13.84
N ALA A 381 -2.77 32.26 13.96
CA ALA A 381 -3.78 31.83 13.02
C ALA A 381 -3.92 32.83 11.86
N GLY A 382 -4.17 32.34 10.65
CA GLY A 382 -4.25 33.18 9.46
C GLY A 382 -5.30 32.74 8.45
N PRO A 383 -5.92 33.67 7.70
CA PRO A 383 -6.87 33.36 6.63
C PRO A 383 -6.20 32.57 5.50
N ASP A 384 -6.85 31.50 5.06
CA ASP A 384 -6.39 30.69 3.93
C ASP A 384 -6.83 31.30 2.59
N LEU A 385 -6.30 32.48 2.28
CA LEU A 385 -6.66 33.26 1.08
C LEU A 385 -6.37 32.50 -0.22
N GLU A 386 -5.39 31.59 -0.22
CA GLU A 386 -5.11 30.70 -1.37
C GLU A 386 -6.24 29.69 -1.60
N LEU A 387 -6.75 29.07 -0.53
CA LEU A 387 -7.85 28.12 -0.63
C LEU A 387 -9.14 28.81 -1.05
N TRP A 388 -9.43 29.98 -0.46
CA TRP A 388 -10.57 30.80 -0.86
C TRP A 388 -10.46 31.21 -2.33
N TRP A 389 -9.34 31.79 -2.77
CA TRP A 389 -9.16 32.25 -4.14
C TRP A 389 -9.40 31.15 -5.18
N ARG A 390 -8.92 29.93 -4.91
CA ARG A 390 -9.12 28.75 -5.78
C ARG A 390 -10.59 28.36 -5.96
N ASN A 391 -11.45 28.71 -5.02
CA ASN A 391 -12.85 28.28 -4.97
C ASN A 391 -13.84 29.46 -4.97
N ARG A 392 -13.36 30.70 -5.08
CA ARG A 392 -14.20 31.91 -5.00
C ARG A 392 -15.14 32.01 -6.19
N ARG A 393 -16.27 32.67 -5.97
CA ARG A 393 -17.14 33.13 -7.07
C ARG A 393 -16.66 34.51 -7.58
N PRO A 394 -16.95 34.89 -8.83
CA PRO A 394 -16.49 36.16 -9.40
C PRO A 394 -16.92 37.41 -8.62
N ASP A 395 -18.03 37.31 -7.88
CA ASP A 395 -18.73 38.33 -7.10
C ASP A 395 -18.45 38.28 -5.59
N ASP A 396 -17.58 37.38 -5.16
CA ASP A 396 -17.20 37.21 -3.75
C ASP A 396 -16.00 38.09 -3.40
N ASP A 397 -16.25 39.17 -2.65
CA ASP A 397 -15.27 40.20 -2.30
C ASP A 397 -14.93 40.26 -0.80
N LEU A 398 -15.40 39.31 0.02
CA LEU A 398 -15.13 39.26 1.48
C LEU A 398 -15.40 40.57 2.27
N PRO A 399 -16.52 41.30 2.03
CA PRO A 399 -16.75 42.59 2.67
C PRO A 399 -16.84 42.54 4.20
N ALA A 400 -17.40 41.47 4.79
CA ALA A 400 -17.59 41.37 6.23
C ALA A 400 -16.28 41.10 6.98
N VAL A 401 -15.42 40.23 6.44
CA VAL A 401 -14.07 39.95 6.97
C VAL A 401 -13.21 41.21 6.96
N VAL A 402 -13.27 41.95 5.85
CA VAL A 402 -12.51 43.19 5.66
C VAL A 402 -12.97 44.31 6.60
N ALA A 403 -14.25 44.36 6.92
CA ALA A 403 -14.82 45.36 7.83
C ALA A 403 -14.59 45.04 9.31
N ASP A 404 -14.34 43.78 9.69
CA ASP A 404 -14.14 43.39 11.09
C ASP A 404 -12.73 43.83 11.59
N PRO A 405 -12.65 44.68 12.63
CA PRO A 405 -11.38 45.24 13.11
C PRO A 405 -10.41 44.20 13.68
N ARG A 406 -10.88 42.99 14.02
CA ARG A 406 -10.06 41.91 14.57
C ARG A 406 -9.42 41.08 13.46
N PHE A 407 -10.13 40.87 12.36
CA PHE A 407 -9.68 40.04 11.24
C PHE A 407 -9.01 40.84 10.13
N ALA A 408 -9.36 42.12 9.95
CA ALA A 408 -8.75 42.99 8.94
C ALA A 408 -7.21 43.13 9.09
N PRO A 409 -6.61 43.26 10.29
CA PRO A 409 -5.16 43.25 10.45
C PRO A 409 -4.51 41.92 10.07
N VAL A 410 -5.18 40.80 10.36
CA VAL A 410 -4.68 39.46 10.02
C VAL A 410 -4.74 39.23 8.51
N VAL A 411 -5.85 39.61 7.85
CA VAL A 411 -5.95 39.59 6.38
C VAL A 411 -4.89 40.48 5.76
N ARG A 412 -4.64 41.68 6.29
CA ARG A 412 -3.58 42.58 5.80
C ARG A 412 -2.20 41.93 5.87
N GLN A 413 -1.84 41.36 7.01
CA GLN A 413 -0.55 40.69 7.21
C GLN A 413 -0.36 39.52 6.23
N TRP A 414 -1.41 38.72 6.04
CA TRP A 414 -1.34 37.54 5.17
C TRP A 414 -1.41 37.89 3.68
N ALA A 415 -2.22 38.86 3.30
CA ALA A 415 -2.30 39.38 1.94
C ALA A 415 -0.97 40.02 1.49
N ALA A 416 -0.27 40.71 2.40
CA ALA A 416 1.09 41.23 2.17
C ALA A 416 2.13 40.12 1.92
N ASN A 417 1.93 38.94 2.51
CA ASN A 417 2.78 37.76 2.29
C ASN A 417 2.30 36.87 1.11
N GLY A 418 1.16 37.20 0.52
CA GLY A 418 0.52 36.44 -0.56
C GLY A 418 0.73 37.04 -1.94
N ASP A 419 0.02 36.49 -2.92
CA ASP A 419 0.01 36.97 -4.30
C ASP A 419 -0.70 38.35 -4.42
N ALA A 420 0.01 39.45 -4.13
CA ALA A 420 -0.58 40.79 -4.06
C ALA A 420 -1.24 41.27 -5.36
N ALA A 421 -0.67 40.97 -6.53
CA ALA A 421 -1.21 41.33 -7.84
C ALA A 421 -2.58 40.68 -8.09
N ARG A 422 -2.69 39.40 -7.77
CA ARG A 422 -3.92 38.62 -7.90
C ARG A 422 -5.00 39.10 -6.93
N LEU A 423 -4.66 39.30 -5.65
CA LEU A 423 -5.62 39.79 -4.65
C LEU A 423 -6.06 41.23 -4.91
N TRP A 424 -5.29 42.03 -5.67
CA TRP A 424 -5.65 43.40 -6.04
C TRP A 424 -6.88 43.50 -6.96
N THR A 425 -7.21 42.44 -7.68
CA THR A 425 -8.43 42.42 -8.52
C THR A 425 -9.71 42.44 -7.69
N VAL A 426 -9.63 42.12 -6.40
CA VAL A 426 -10.75 42.10 -5.44
C VAL A 426 -10.86 43.50 -4.80
N PRO A 427 -11.87 44.31 -5.15
CA PRO A 427 -11.95 45.71 -4.72
C PRO A 427 -11.83 45.91 -3.22
N ALA A 428 -12.46 45.05 -2.41
CA ALA A 428 -12.44 45.13 -0.96
C ALA A 428 -11.07 44.86 -0.33
N LEU A 429 -10.18 44.12 -1.01
CA LEU A 429 -8.83 43.81 -0.51
C LEU A 429 -7.80 44.89 -0.87
N ARG A 430 -8.08 45.75 -1.84
CA ARG A 430 -7.16 46.82 -2.28
C ARG A 430 -6.64 47.73 -1.16
N PRO A 431 -7.44 48.17 -0.17
CA PRO A 431 -6.94 49.00 0.93
C PRO A 431 -5.89 48.32 1.82
N PHE A 432 -5.74 47.00 1.73
CA PHE A 432 -4.82 46.19 2.54
C PHE A 432 -3.59 45.73 1.78
N LEU A 433 -3.54 46.03 0.47
CA LEU A 433 -2.50 45.61 -0.44
C LEU A 433 -1.67 46.83 -0.85
N THR A 434 -0.42 46.61 -1.22
CA THR A 434 0.33 47.63 -1.94
C THR A 434 -0.15 47.64 -3.39
N PRO A 435 -0.47 48.80 -3.99
CA PRO A 435 -0.82 48.88 -5.40
C PRO A 435 0.27 48.18 -6.22
N PRO A 436 -0.06 47.12 -6.96
CA PRO A 436 0.91 46.47 -7.83
C PRO A 436 1.24 47.43 -8.99
N ALA A 437 2.44 47.32 -9.57
CA ALA A 437 2.86 48.20 -10.66
C ALA A 437 1.84 48.14 -11.82
N ALA A 438 1.63 49.24 -12.56
CA ALA A 438 0.52 49.38 -13.52
C ALA A 438 0.37 48.24 -14.57
N ALA A 439 1.41 47.43 -14.82
CA ALA A 439 1.35 46.25 -15.68
C ALA A 439 0.64 45.04 -15.04
N GLU A 440 0.52 44.98 -13.72
CA GLU A 440 -0.06 43.87 -12.93
C GLU A 440 -1.58 43.92 -12.77
N THR A 441 -2.23 45.05 -13.10
CA THR A 441 -3.64 45.32 -12.75
C THR A 441 -4.67 45.11 -13.86
N ALA A 442 -4.27 44.77 -15.09
CA ALA A 442 -5.20 44.61 -16.21
C ALA A 442 -5.82 43.19 -16.20
N PRO A 443 -7.16 43.03 -16.01
CA PRO A 443 -7.80 41.73 -16.18
C PRO A 443 -7.57 41.26 -17.61
N HIS A 444 -6.86 40.14 -17.75
CA HIS A 444 -6.51 39.57 -19.03
C HIS A 444 -7.53 38.48 -19.39
N PRO A 445 -7.83 38.24 -20.68
CA PRO A 445 -8.62 37.08 -21.12
C PRO A 445 -8.05 35.71 -20.67
N LEU A 446 -6.88 35.69 -20.01
CA LEU A 446 -6.22 34.51 -19.46
C LEU A 446 -6.42 34.30 -17.94
N ASP A 447 -7.13 35.20 -17.24
CA ASP A 447 -7.39 35.12 -15.80
C ASP A 447 -8.66 34.30 -15.44
N GLY A 448 -9.15 33.51 -16.40
CA GLY A 448 -10.36 32.69 -16.26
C GLY A 448 -10.16 31.42 -15.42
N PRO A 449 -11.25 30.84 -14.87
CA PRO A 449 -11.21 29.67 -13.99
C PRO A 449 -10.57 28.41 -14.62
N LEU A 450 -10.71 28.24 -15.95
CA LEU A 450 -10.06 27.16 -16.69
C LEU A 450 -8.53 27.27 -16.62
N ILE A 451 -7.97 28.45 -16.90
CA ILE A 451 -6.51 28.65 -16.94
C ILE A 451 -5.89 28.54 -15.53
N HIS A 452 -6.64 28.93 -14.50
CA HIS A 452 -6.25 28.72 -13.10
C HIS A 452 -6.14 27.21 -12.74
N GLY A 453 -7.04 26.38 -13.29
CA GLY A 453 -6.96 24.92 -13.19
C GLY A 453 -5.68 24.37 -13.82
N ALA A 454 -5.26 24.92 -14.97
CA ALA A 454 -4.05 24.52 -15.67
C ALA A 454 -2.77 24.86 -14.89
N VAL A 455 -2.75 26.00 -14.19
CA VAL A 455 -1.62 26.48 -13.36
C VAL A 455 -1.44 25.62 -12.11
N TYR A 456 -2.50 25.36 -11.34
CA TYR A 456 -2.39 24.62 -10.08
C TYR A 456 -2.30 23.12 -10.24
N LYS A 457 -2.85 22.59 -11.33
CA LYS A 457 -2.67 21.20 -11.73
C LYS A 457 -1.46 21.04 -12.67
N PHE A 458 -0.64 22.08 -12.91
CA PHE A 458 0.42 22.03 -13.94
C PHE A 458 1.38 20.87 -13.71
N GLY A 459 1.92 20.73 -12.49
CA GLY A 459 2.77 19.58 -12.13
C GLY A 459 2.10 18.23 -12.37
N ASP A 460 0.79 18.11 -12.13
CA ASP A 460 -0.01 16.90 -12.41
C ASP A 460 -0.31 16.72 -13.92
N LEU A 461 -0.48 17.83 -14.64
CA LEU A 461 -0.83 17.88 -16.07
C LEU A 461 0.38 17.59 -16.95
N VAL A 462 1.56 18.07 -16.58
CA VAL A 462 2.82 17.87 -17.31
C VAL A 462 3.78 16.90 -16.62
N GLY A 463 3.46 16.37 -15.44
CA GLY A 463 4.19 15.27 -14.82
C GLY A 463 5.63 15.59 -14.41
N VAL A 464 5.79 16.64 -13.61
CA VAL A 464 7.09 17.11 -13.11
C VAL A 464 7.01 17.27 -11.59
N SER A 465 8.01 16.76 -10.84
CA SER A 465 7.96 16.70 -9.38
C SER A 465 8.33 18.01 -8.66
N SER A 466 7.30 18.73 -8.20
CA SER A 466 7.25 19.65 -7.03
C SER A 466 7.70 21.13 -7.13
N ALA A 467 7.22 21.89 -6.12
CA ALA A 467 7.35 23.32 -5.74
C ALA A 467 6.46 24.37 -6.47
N ALA A 468 5.46 24.85 -5.71
CA ALA A 468 4.51 25.96 -5.90
C ALA A 468 4.38 26.63 -7.31
N PRO A 469 3.37 26.25 -8.11
CA PRO A 469 3.12 26.85 -9.43
C PRO A 469 2.25 28.13 -9.37
N THR A 470 2.16 28.84 -8.25
CA THR A 470 1.12 29.85 -7.98
C THR A 470 1.03 31.01 -8.99
N ARG A 471 2.04 31.22 -9.86
CA ARG A 471 2.03 32.28 -10.90
C ARG A 471 2.61 31.88 -12.26
N LEU A 472 2.77 30.60 -12.59
CA LEU A 472 3.55 30.17 -13.77
C LEU A 472 3.27 30.97 -15.06
N LEU A 473 2.00 31.06 -15.48
CA LEU A 473 1.63 31.76 -16.72
C LEU A 473 1.84 33.28 -16.66
N TYR A 474 1.56 33.88 -15.49
CA TYR A 474 1.86 35.28 -15.24
C TYR A 474 3.36 35.56 -15.31
N THR A 475 4.18 34.68 -14.74
CA THR A 475 5.63 34.76 -14.78
C THR A 475 6.16 34.63 -16.21
N ILE A 476 5.64 33.69 -17.01
CA ILE A 476 5.99 33.54 -18.44
C ILE A 476 5.67 34.83 -19.19
N ARG A 477 4.51 35.46 -18.93
CA ARG A 477 4.10 36.72 -19.56
C ARG A 477 5.00 37.89 -19.16
N MET A 478 5.27 38.07 -17.87
CA MET A 478 6.12 39.17 -17.38
C MET A 478 7.53 39.06 -17.93
N LEU A 479 8.08 37.84 -17.94
CA LEU A 479 9.36 37.56 -18.56
C LEU A 479 9.34 37.88 -20.06
N THR A 480 8.27 37.47 -20.77
CA THR A 480 8.09 37.76 -22.19
C THR A 480 8.04 39.27 -22.48
N GLN A 481 7.26 40.02 -21.71
CA GLN A 481 7.16 41.48 -21.86
C GLN A 481 8.48 42.18 -21.54
N ALA A 482 9.15 41.77 -20.48
CA ALA A 482 10.45 42.29 -20.09
C ALA A 482 11.49 42.10 -21.18
N LEU A 483 11.62 40.87 -21.69
CA LEU A 483 12.61 40.51 -22.69
C LEU A 483 12.32 41.16 -24.05
N ARG A 484 11.06 41.18 -24.51
CA ARG A 484 10.67 41.92 -25.72
C ARG A 484 10.84 43.43 -25.58
N GLY A 485 10.75 43.95 -24.35
CA GLY A 485 11.06 45.34 -24.00
C GLY A 485 12.56 45.64 -23.84
N GLY A 486 13.45 44.67 -24.07
CA GLY A 486 14.91 44.83 -23.98
C GLY A 486 15.48 44.82 -22.56
N ARG A 487 14.70 44.41 -21.55
CA ARG A 487 15.12 44.36 -20.15
C ARG A 487 15.88 43.07 -19.86
N THR A 488 17.07 43.18 -19.24
CA THR A 488 17.96 42.04 -18.96
C THR A 488 18.03 41.63 -17.49
N ASP A 489 17.51 42.45 -16.55
CA ASP A 489 17.41 42.15 -15.12
C ASP A 489 16.13 41.38 -14.77
N VAL A 490 16.07 40.10 -15.15
CA VAL A 490 14.87 39.25 -15.03
C VAL A 490 15.00 38.07 -14.06
N ASP A 491 15.99 38.13 -13.14
CA ASP A 491 16.32 37.02 -12.23
C ASP A 491 15.13 36.61 -11.34
N ARG A 492 14.29 37.58 -10.96
CA ARG A 492 13.10 37.35 -10.12
C ARG A 492 12.03 36.57 -10.87
N GLU A 493 11.74 36.95 -12.12
CA GLU A 493 10.80 36.27 -13.00
C GLU A 493 11.30 34.85 -13.29
N VAL A 494 12.60 34.68 -13.57
CA VAL A 494 13.14 33.36 -13.87
C VAL A 494 13.12 32.42 -12.66
N GLN A 495 13.43 32.90 -11.45
CA GLN A 495 13.28 32.11 -10.23
C GLN A 495 11.82 31.68 -9.99
N GLY A 496 10.85 32.49 -10.39
CA GLY A 496 9.41 32.20 -10.27
C GLY A 496 8.87 31.14 -11.24
N LEU A 497 9.65 30.71 -12.24
CA LEU A 497 9.26 29.67 -13.21
C LEU A 497 9.50 28.24 -12.70
N GLY A 498 10.41 28.05 -11.73
CA GLY A 498 10.70 26.74 -11.16
C GLY A 498 11.08 25.70 -12.23
N LEU A 499 10.54 24.48 -12.14
CA LEU A 499 10.85 23.39 -13.09
C LEU A 499 10.23 23.57 -14.49
N SER A 500 9.34 24.55 -14.71
CA SER A 500 8.84 24.86 -16.07
C SER A 500 9.93 25.40 -16.99
N MET A 501 11.03 25.87 -16.41
CA MET A 501 12.26 26.28 -17.08
C MET A 501 12.92 25.16 -17.90
N LEU A 502 12.49 23.91 -17.73
CA LEU A 502 12.95 22.77 -18.51
C LEU A 502 12.21 22.60 -19.85
N LEU A 503 11.06 23.27 -20.03
CA LEU A 503 10.19 23.16 -21.21
C LEU A 503 10.63 23.96 -22.46
N PRO A 504 11.41 25.06 -22.38
CA PRO A 504 12.01 25.66 -23.57
C PRO A 504 12.77 24.59 -24.39
N GLY A 505 12.44 24.50 -25.68
CA GLY A 505 12.95 23.47 -26.58
C GLY A 505 12.37 22.06 -26.40
N ARG A 506 11.40 21.85 -25.49
CA ARG A 506 10.82 20.54 -25.13
C ARG A 506 9.30 20.56 -24.91
N ILE A 507 8.62 21.54 -25.47
CA ILE A 507 7.18 21.76 -25.28
C ILE A 507 6.32 20.63 -25.90
N GLU A 508 6.90 19.83 -26.78
CA GLU A 508 6.35 18.60 -27.37
C GLU A 508 5.77 17.66 -26.31
N TRP A 509 6.34 17.66 -25.11
CA TRP A 509 5.80 16.91 -23.99
C TRP A 509 4.34 17.23 -23.68
N VAL A 510 4.02 18.53 -23.64
CA VAL A 510 2.67 19.04 -23.36
C VAL A 510 1.74 18.74 -24.54
N VAL A 511 2.28 18.84 -25.76
CA VAL A 511 1.57 18.55 -27.00
C VAL A 511 1.13 17.08 -27.05
N VAL A 512 2.06 16.13 -26.83
CA VAL A 512 1.76 14.69 -26.83
C VAL A 512 0.65 14.36 -25.82
N ARG A 513 0.67 14.99 -24.63
CA ARG A 513 -0.40 14.82 -23.64
C ARG A 513 -1.73 15.41 -24.09
N ALA A 514 -1.73 16.57 -24.75
CA ALA A 514 -2.95 17.22 -25.21
C ALA A 514 -3.65 16.38 -26.28
N VAL A 515 -2.88 15.76 -27.18
CA VAL A 515 -3.43 14.92 -28.27
C VAL A 515 -3.69 13.47 -27.85
N ALA A 516 -3.22 13.03 -26.68
CA ALA A 516 -3.33 11.64 -26.25
C ALA A 516 -4.79 11.17 -26.09
N PRO A 517 -5.12 9.93 -26.50
CA PRO A 517 -6.48 9.39 -26.46
C PRO A 517 -7.01 9.17 -25.04
N ILE A 518 -6.12 9.07 -24.05
CA ILE A 518 -6.46 8.87 -22.63
C ILE A 518 -6.67 10.20 -21.87
N THR A 519 -6.43 11.34 -22.50
CA THR A 519 -6.60 12.65 -21.88
C THR A 519 -8.07 13.06 -21.93
N THR A 520 -8.67 13.26 -20.75
CA THR A 520 -10.07 13.71 -20.62
C THR A 520 -10.26 15.09 -21.27
N GLU A 521 -11.48 15.38 -21.70
CA GLU A 521 -11.82 16.65 -22.35
C GLU A 521 -11.47 17.85 -21.47
N GLU A 522 -11.88 17.85 -20.19
CA GLU A 522 -11.50 18.88 -19.21
C GLU A 522 -9.98 19.10 -19.18
N ARG A 523 -9.17 18.02 -19.14
CA ARG A 523 -7.71 18.14 -19.08
C ARG A 523 -7.11 18.63 -20.39
N ARG A 524 -7.72 18.26 -21.52
CA ARG A 524 -7.29 18.70 -22.84
C ARG A 524 -7.49 20.20 -22.99
N GLU A 525 -8.64 20.72 -22.55
CA GLU A 525 -8.90 22.17 -22.51
C GLU A 525 -7.85 22.91 -21.67
N LEU A 526 -7.44 22.34 -20.52
CA LEU A 526 -6.38 22.93 -19.69
C LEU A 526 -5.02 22.96 -20.41
N LEU A 527 -4.67 21.87 -21.11
CA LEU A 527 -3.40 21.75 -21.84
C LEU A 527 -3.38 22.67 -23.06
N THR A 528 -4.46 22.76 -23.83
CA THR A 528 -4.55 23.66 -24.99
C THR A 528 -4.54 25.13 -24.57
N ALA A 529 -5.19 25.48 -23.46
CA ALA A 529 -5.10 26.82 -22.89
C ALA A 529 -3.67 27.18 -22.48
N PHE A 530 -2.91 26.25 -21.89
CA PHE A 530 -1.50 26.47 -21.58
C PHE A 530 -0.66 26.65 -22.86
N LEU A 531 -0.87 25.81 -23.89
CA LEU A 531 -0.16 25.91 -25.17
C LEU A 531 -0.45 27.23 -25.89
N GLN A 532 -1.66 27.78 -25.75
CA GLN A 532 -2.01 29.09 -26.28
C GLN A 532 -1.14 30.18 -25.64
N VAL A 533 -1.03 30.19 -24.31
CA VAL A 533 -0.16 31.16 -23.60
C VAL A 533 1.31 30.97 -23.98
N TRP A 534 1.76 29.71 -24.09
CA TRP A 534 3.12 29.41 -24.51
C TRP A 534 3.43 29.96 -25.91
N SER A 535 2.46 29.87 -26.84
CA SER A 535 2.59 30.38 -28.22
C SER A 535 2.79 31.90 -28.30
N GLU A 536 2.39 32.65 -27.28
CA GLU A 536 2.52 34.10 -27.21
C GLU A 536 3.81 34.53 -26.46
N SER A 537 4.52 33.59 -25.86
CA SER A 537 5.72 33.84 -25.06
C SER A 537 6.98 33.98 -25.91
N VAL A 538 8.04 34.57 -25.33
CA VAL A 538 9.37 34.64 -25.97
C VAL A 538 9.96 33.25 -26.26
N PHE A 539 9.50 32.20 -25.59
CA PHE A 539 10.00 30.84 -25.79
C PHE A 539 9.49 30.18 -27.07
N ALA A 540 8.47 30.75 -27.72
CA ALA A 540 7.92 30.30 -28.99
C ALA A 540 8.36 31.16 -30.20
N ASP A 541 9.13 32.23 -29.95
CA ASP A 541 9.69 33.11 -30.97
C ASP A 541 10.84 32.41 -31.69
N ALA A 542 10.92 32.50 -33.02
CA ALA A 542 11.99 31.88 -33.82
C ALA A 542 13.40 32.38 -33.44
N ASP A 543 13.49 33.60 -32.91
CA ASP A 543 14.72 34.25 -32.44
C ASP A 543 14.93 34.13 -30.92
N ALA A 544 14.19 33.26 -30.22
CA ALA A 544 14.23 33.11 -28.75
C ALA A 544 15.67 32.96 -28.21
N GLN A 545 16.53 32.25 -28.92
CA GLN A 545 17.92 32.04 -28.54
C GLN A 545 18.72 33.35 -28.50
N SER A 546 18.45 34.28 -29.42
CA SER A 546 19.10 35.60 -29.45
C SER A 546 18.71 36.45 -28.24
N VAL A 547 17.45 36.37 -27.84
CA VAL A 547 16.88 37.09 -26.67
C VAL A 547 17.39 36.49 -25.35
N ILE A 548 17.42 35.16 -25.25
CA ILE A 548 17.97 34.42 -24.09
C ILE A 548 19.47 34.71 -23.93
N THR A 549 20.22 34.75 -25.03
CA THR A 549 21.66 35.06 -25.04
C THR A 549 21.91 36.52 -24.68
N ALA A 550 21.18 37.47 -25.27
CA ALA A 550 21.30 38.89 -25.00
C ALA A 550 20.98 39.25 -23.54
N ALA A 551 20.09 38.49 -22.87
CA ALA A 551 19.75 38.66 -21.47
C ALA A 551 20.70 37.92 -20.48
N GLY A 552 21.75 37.25 -20.97
CA GLY A 552 22.70 36.49 -20.13
C GLY A 552 22.07 35.29 -19.41
N LEU A 553 20.88 34.85 -19.85
CA LEU A 553 20.15 33.75 -19.22
C LEU A 553 20.80 32.39 -19.49
N ALA A 554 21.51 32.27 -20.60
CA ALA A 554 22.28 31.09 -20.97
C ALA A 554 23.41 30.78 -19.96
N GLU A 555 24.08 31.80 -19.42
CA GLU A 555 25.14 31.62 -18.41
C GLU A 555 24.57 31.26 -17.03
N LYS A 556 23.43 31.86 -16.66
CA LYS A 556 22.77 31.62 -15.36
C LYS A 556 21.99 30.30 -15.32
N PHE A 557 21.45 29.86 -16.46
CA PHE A 557 20.61 28.67 -16.60
C PHE A 557 21.06 27.84 -17.81
N PRO A 558 22.14 27.03 -17.66
CA PRO A 558 22.79 26.33 -18.77
C PRO A 558 21.84 25.44 -19.61
N TYR A 559 20.81 24.86 -18.98
CA TYR A 559 19.84 23.99 -19.63
C TYR A 559 18.89 24.71 -20.62
N MET A 560 18.79 26.05 -20.58
CA MET A 560 18.08 26.84 -21.60
C MET A 560 18.98 27.15 -22.81
N ALA A 561 20.30 27.14 -22.62
CA ALA A 561 21.27 27.43 -23.69
C ALA A 561 21.49 26.23 -24.61
N GLU A 562 21.39 25.01 -24.06
CA GLU A 562 21.65 23.74 -24.76
C GLU A 562 20.60 23.38 -25.83
N HIS A 563 19.41 24.00 -25.79
CA HIS A 563 18.30 23.68 -26.68
C HIS A 563 17.77 24.96 -27.36
N GLY A 564 17.97 25.07 -28.68
CA GLY A 564 17.41 26.17 -29.50
C GLY A 564 15.88 26.13 -29.58
N THR A 565 15.28 26.89 -30.51
CA THR A 565 13.81 26.83 -30.74
C THR A 565 13.42 25.41 -31.17
N GLY A 566 12.79 24.67 -30.25
CA GLY A 566 12.26 23.33 -30.52
C GLY A 566 11.06 23.35 -31.46
N TRP A 567 10.31 22.25 -31.54
CA TRP A 567 9.17 22.11 -32.45
C TRP A 567 8.09 23.19 -32.28
N GLY A 568 7.83 23.65 -31.05
CA GLY A 568 6.67 24.48 -30.70
C GLY A 568 6.81 25.98 -30.96
N THR A 569 7.00 26.37 -32.22
CA THR A 569 6.86 27.76 -32.64
C THR A 569 5.42 28.25 -32.47
N ALA A 570 5.24 29.58 -32.38
CA ALA A 570 3.93 30.19 -32.18
C ALA A 570 2.89 29.79 -33.24
N GLU A 571 3.32 29.67 -34.50
CA GLU A 571 2.46 29.26 -35.62
C GLU A 571 2.04 27.79 -35.49
N ARG A 572 2.98 26.88 -35.24
CA ARG A 572 2.70 25.44 -35.11
C ARG A 572 1.78 25.13 -33.94
N LEU A 573 1.99 25.80 -32.80
CA LEU A 573 1.13 25.63 -31.63
C LEU A 573 -0.30 26.09 -31.89
N ARG A 574 -0.49 27.23 -32.58
CA ARG A 574 -1.83 27.71 -32.95
C ARG A 574 -2.52 26.77 -33.94
N THR A 575 -1.81 26.29 -34.95
CA THR A 575 -2.32 25.29 -35.90
C THR A 575 -2.72 24.00 -35.19
N LEU A 576 -1.88 23.49 -34.28
CA LEU A 576 -2.18 22.31 -33.46
C LEU A 576 -3.45 22.50 -32.62
N ILE A 577 -3.61 23.64 -31.94
CA ILE A 577 -4.78 23.92 -31.10
C ILE A 577 -6.06 23.89 -31.94
N ALA A 578 -6.04 24.47 -33.14
CA ALA A 578 -7.17 24.41 -34.07
C ALA A 578 -7.50 22.97 -34.48
N LEU A 579 -6.50 22.17 -34.85
CA LEU A 579 -6.66 20.76 -35.23
C LEU A 579 -7.19 19.89 -34.08
N ILE A 580 -6.76 20.15 -32.84
CA ILE A 580 -7.32 19.49 -31.65
C ILE A 580 -8.81 19.80 -31.50
N GLY A 581 -9.21 21.06 -31.75
CA GLY A 581 -10.62 21.47 -31.73
C GLY A 581 -11.46 20.79 -32.81
N GLU A 582 -10.87 20.57 -34.00
CA GLU A 582 -11.56 19.95 -35.15
C GLU A 582 -11.65 18.42 -35.05
N HIS A 583 -10.53 17.75 -34.74
CA HIS A 583 -10.43 16.30 -34.81
C HIS A 583 -10.42 15.60 -33.45
N GLY A 584 -10.29 16.34 -32.35
CA GLY A 584 -10.20 15.77 -31.02
C GLY A 584 -8.86 15.06 -30.76
N ALA A 585 -8.90 13.84 -30.24
CA ALA A 585 -7.69 13.11 -29.83
C ALA A 585 -7.09 12.36 -31.03
N VAL A 586 -5.78 12.16 -31.02
CA VAL A 586 -5.14 11.23 -31.96
C VAL A 586 -5.54 9.80 -31.56
N PRO A 587 -6.00 8.95 -32.50
CA PRO A 587 -6.36 7.57 -32.21
C PRO A 587 -5.20 6.76 -31.61
N HIS A 588 -5.51 5.81 -30.74
CA HIS A 588 -4.51 4.90 -30.16
C HIS A 588 -3.91 3.98 -31.23
N ASP A 589 -2.58 3.85 -31.24
CA ASP A 589 -1.83 3.00 -32.16
C ASP A 589 -0.92 2.04 -31.37
N ALA A 590 -1.41 0.82 -31.14
CA ALA A 590 -0.66 -0.24 -30.46
C ALA A 590 0.56 -0.74 -31.26
N ALA A 591 0.56 -0.56 -32.59
CA ALA A 591 1.68 -0.97 -33.43
C ALA A 591 2.87 -0.02 -33.24
N ALA A 592 2.61 1.28 -33.08
CA ALA A 592 3.63 2.27 -32.72
C ALA A 592 4.30 1.96 -31.36
N ALA A 593 3.53 1.54 -30.36
CA ALA A 593 4.08 1.14 -29.05
C ALA A 593 4.97 -0.11 -29.18
N SER A 594 4.56 -1.09 -29.97
CA SER A 594 5.34 -2.30 -30.24
C SER A 594 6.64 -1.99 -30.99
N LEU A 595 6.59 -1.06 -31.95
CA LEU A 595 7.77 -0.58 -32.68
C LEU A 595 8.76 0.12 -31.74
N LEU A 596 8.28 1.06 -30.92
CA LEU A 596 9.11 1.76 -29.94
C LEU A 596 9.77 0.77 -28.97
N ALA A 597 9.01 -0.18 -28.42
CA ALA A 597 9.52 -1.21 -27.52
C ALA A 597 10.66 -2.02 -28.16
N ALA A 598 10.47 -2.48 -29.40
CA ALA A 598 11.46 -3.25 -30.14
C ALA A 598 12.73 -2.45 -30.47
N ARG A 599 12.61 -1.15 -30.79
CA ARG A 599 13.75 -0.29 -31.15
C ARG A 599 14.52 0.20 -29.93
N ALA A 600 13.83 0.56 -28.86
CA ALA A 600 14.44 1.09 -27.63
C ALA A 600 14.86 0.01 -26.62
N GLY A 601 14.34 -1.22 -26.75
CA GLY A 601 14.58 -2.32 -25.79
C GLY A 601 13.91 -2.09 -24.43
N ILE A 602 12.74 -1.44 -24.45
CA ILE A 602 11.88 -1.19 -23.27
C ILE A 602 10.64 -2.08 -23.31
N SER A 603 9.91 -2.18 -22.21
CA SER A 603 8.63 -2.90 -22.24
C SER A 603 7.63 -2.20 -23.15
N ARG A 604 6.73 -2.97 -23.79
CA ARG A 604 5.58 -2.40 -24.52
C ARG A 604 4.76 -1.48 -23.61
N TYR A 605 4.67 -1.78 -22.33
CA TYR A 605 3.90 -1.00 -21.35
C TYR A 605 4.52 0.38 -21.10
N ALA A 606 5.85 0.45 -21.00
CA ALA A 606 6.57 1.73 -20.94
C ALA A 606 6.46 2.49 -22.26
N ALA A 607 6.53 1.80 -23.40
CA ALA A 607 6.34 2.41 -24.72
C ALA A 607 4.94 3.04 -24.88
N GLU A 608 3.88 2.34 -24.46
CA GLU A 608 2.51 2.87 -24.41
C GLU A 608 2.43 4.16 -23.59
N LEU A 609 3.02 4.16 -22.38
CA LEU A 609 3.05 5.34 -21.52
C LEU A 609 3.87 6.48 -22.13
N ALA A 610 4.98 6.18 -22.82
CA ALA A 610 5.81 7.18 -23.47
C ALA A 610 5.07 7.88 -24.63
N LEU A 611 4.36 7.13 -25.46
CA LEU A 611 3.60 7.65 -26.60
C LEU A 611 2.39 8.50 -26.20
N VAL A 612 1.92 8.40 -24.96
CA VAL A 612 0.87 9.28 -24.40
C VAL A 612 1.43 10.38 -23.50
N GLY A 613 2.73 10.65 -23.58
CA GLY A 613 3.36 11.77 -22.89
C GLY A 613 3.72 11.48 -21.44
N LEU A 614 3.93 10.21 -21.09
CA LEU A 614 4.34 9.73 -19.76
C LEU A 614 3.33 10.10 -18.66
N ILE A 615 2.04 10.08 -19.01
CA ILE A 615 0.93 10.33 -18.07
C ILE A 615 0.95 9.25 -16.97
N GLY A 616 1.05 9.69 -15.71
CA GLY A 616 0.96 8.81 -14.53
C GLY A 616 2.27 8.13 -14.11
N VAL A 617 3.42 8.58 -14.63
CA VAL A 617 4.76 8.06 -14.31
C VAL A 617 5.33 8.60 -12.98
N ASP A 618 4.77 9.69 -12.45
CA ASP A 618 5.35 10.40 -11.30
C ASP A 618 5.03 9.80 -9.93
N SER A 619 6.01 9.86 -9.03
CA SER A 619 6.03 9.15 -7.75
C SER A 619 5.17 9.78 -6.64
N TYR A 620 4.72 11.02 -6.81
CA TYR A 620 4.15 11.83 -5.73
C TYR A 620 2.61 11.93 -5.72
N HIS A 621 1.96 11.50 -6.79
CA HIS A 621 0.51 11.55 -6.92
C HIS A 621 -0.03 10.14 -7.23
N PRO A 622 -1.04 9.62 -6.49
CA PRO A 622 -1.65 8.34 -6.82
C PRO A 622 -2.28 8.42 -8.23
N PRO A 623 -2.26 7.33 -9.02
CA PRO A 623 -2.48 7.43 -10.45
C PRO A 623 -3.91 7.89 -10.78
N LEU A 624 -3.95 8.89 -11.67
CA LEU A 624 -5.13 9.39 -12.39
C LEU A 624 -5.62 8.39 -13.48
N MET A 625 -5.07 7.17 -13.51
CA MET A 625 -5.39 6.14 -14.50
C MET A 625 -6.59 5.32 -14.05
N THR A 626 -7.76 5.63 -14.62
CA THR A 626 -8.99 4.88 -14.40
C THR A 626 -8.97 3.53 -15.12
N THR A 627 -9.92 2.65 -14.82
CA THR A 627 -10.14 1.42 -15.59
C THR A 627 -10.41 1.71 -17.08
N ALA A 628 -11.03 2.85 -17.40
CA ALA A 628 -11.27 3.26 -18.79
C ALA A 628 -9.96 3.56 -19.52
N HIS A 629 -9.04 4.31 -18.90
CA HIS A 629 -7.73 4.61 -19.51
C HIS A 629 -6.93 3.34 -19.79
N ARG A 630 -6.92 2.39 -18.84
CA ARG A 630 -6.24 1.09 -19.00
C ARG A 630 -6.79 0.27 -20.16
N LYS A 631 -8.12 0.33 -20.38
CA LYS A 631 -8.77 -0.35 -21.50
C LYS A 631 -8.36 0.23 -22.85
N VAL A 632 -8.18 1.56 -22.94
CA VAL A 632 -7.70 2.23 -24.17
C VAL A 632 -6.29 1.76 -24.52
N LEU A 633 -5.37 1.72 -23.55
CA LEU A 633 -3.98 1.29 -23.78
C LEU A 633 -3.81 -0.24 -23.91
N GLY A 634 -4.88 -1.02 -23.68
CA GLY A 634 -4.78 -2.48 -23.66
C GLY A 634 -3.90 -3.03 -22.52
N LEU A 635 -3.82 -2.34 -21.38
CA LEU A 635 -2.96 -2.70 -20.25
C LEU A 635 -3.76 -3.20 -19.05
N ASN A 636 -3.32 -4.29 -18.43
CA ASN A 636 -3.84 -4.73 -17.14
C ASN A 636 -3.16 -3.94 -15.97
N PRO A 637 -3.65 -4.02 -14.71
CA PRO A 637 -3.06 -3.24 -13.61
C PRO A 637 -1.58 -3.53 -13.36
N ARG A 638 -1.16 -4.80 -13.54
CA ARG A 638 0.23 -5.22 -13.34
C ARG A 638 1.15 -4.64 -14.41
N GLN A 639 0.74 -4.73 -15.68
CA GLN A 639 1.47 -4.19 -16.82
C GLN A 639 1.62 -2.67 -16.74
N LEU A 640 0.56 -1.98 -16.29
CA LEU A 640 0.63 -0.54 -16.04
C LEU A 640 1.67 -0.19 -14.97
N GLU A 641 1.68 -0.92 -13.85
CA GLU A 641 2.64 -0.69 -12.76
C GLU A 641 4.08 -0.99 -13.19
N GLU A 642 4.27 -2.03 -14.00
CA GLU A 642 5.55 -2.40 -14.60
C GLU A 642 6.09 -1.28 -15.49
N GLY A 643 5.30 -0.83 -16.48
CA GLY A 643 5.70 0.28 -17.36
C GLY A 643 5.94 1.58 -16.61
N ARG A 644 5.12 1.86 -15.59
CA ARG A 644 5.29 3.03 -14.72
C ARG A 644 6.62 2.97 -13.97
N SER A 645 6.90 1.83 -13.34
CA SER A 645 8.11 1.65 -12.54
C SER A 645 9.37 1.78 -13.40
N GLU A 646 9.34 1.24 -14.62
CA GLU A 646 10.44 1.32 -15.58
C GLU A 646 10.79 2.78 -15.89
N LEU A 647 9.78 3.60 -16.21
CA LEU A 647 9.95 5.02 -16.56
C LEU A 647 10.20 5.92 -15.35
N SER A 648 9.68 5.54 -14.17
CA SER A 648 9.82 6.31 -12.93
C SER A 648 11.28 6.42 -12.45
N SER A 649 12.13 5.49 -12.88
CA SER A 649 13.57 5.50 -12.58
C SER A 649 14.35 6.56 -13.34
N ILE A 650 13.79 7.11 -14.42
CA ILE A 650 14.41 8.13 -15.26
C ILE A 650 14.20 9.51 -14.63
N LYS A 651 15.23 10.36 -14.54
CA LYS A 651 15.08 11.74 -14.05
C LYS A 651 14.16 12.56 -14.95
N ASP A 652 13.37 13.48 -14.38
CA ASP A 652 12.39 14.31 -15.10
C ASP A 652 12.99 14.97 -16.36
N GLN A 653 14.21 15.54 -16.26
CA GLN A 653 14.91 16.12 -17.40
C GLN A 653 15.14 15.12 -18.56
N ALA A 654 15.62 13.93 -18.22
CA ALA A 654 15.89 12.90 -19.21
C ALA A 654 14.59 12.37 -19.83
N ARG A 655 13.46 12.40 -19.10
CA ARG A 655 12.16 12.09 -19.69
C ARG A 655 11.74 13.16 -20.71
N LEU A 656 11.85 14.45 -20.38
CA LEU A 656 11.52 15.54 -21.30
C LEU A 656 12.35 15.45 -22.59
N ASP A 657 13.65 15.16 -22.47
CA ASP A 657 14.56 15.00 -23.61
C ASP A 657 14.13 13.86 -24.56
N LEU A 658 13.45 12.82 -24.07
CA LEU A 658 12.95 11.72 -24.92
C LEU A 658 11.88 12.18 -25.91
N LEU A 659 11.06 13.16 -25.54
CA LEU A 659 9.98 13.70 -26.38
C LEU A 659 10.40 14.92 -27.20
N ALA A 660 11.61 15.44 -27.02
CA ALA A 660 12.10 16.56 -27.82
C ALA A 660 12.26 16.16 -29.30
N GLY A 661 11.71 16.95 -30.24
CA GLY A 661 11.85 16.72 -31.68
C GLY A 661 11.11 15.50 -32.25
N VAL A 662 10.23 14.84 -31.48
CA VAL A 662 9.55 13.61 -31.94
C VAL A 662 8.34 13.88 -32.84
N LEU A 663 7.79 15.10 -32.83
CA LEU A 663 6.59 15.46 -33.58
C LEU A 663 6.88 15.84 -35.05
N PRO A 664 5.97 15.56 -35.99
CA PRO A 664 6.13 15.96 -37.39
C PRO A 664 6.09 17.49 -37.54
N ASP A 665 6.89 18.07 -38.47
CA ASP A 665 6.96 19.53 -38.67
C ASP A 665 5.60 20.18 -38.99
N ASP A 666 4.75 19.47 -39.73
CA ASP A 666 3.35 19.79 -39.95
C ASP A 666 2.48 19.06 -38.92
N PRO A 667 1.83 19.78 -37.98
CA PRO A 667 0.96 19.18 -36.96
C PRO A 667 -0.21 18.36 -37.53
N ALA A 668 -0.72 18.70 -38.73
CA ALA A 668 -1.86 18.00 -39.33
C ALA A 668 -1.57 16.52 -39.62
N ARG A 669 -0.29 16.17 -39.80
CA ARG A 669 0.13 14.78 -40.04
C ARG A 669 -0.19 13.85 -38.87
N LEU A 670 -0.35 14.35 -37.63
CA LEU A 670 -0.61 13.51 -36.46
C LEU A 670 -1.89 12.66 -36.56
N TRP A 671 -2.89 13.11 -37.33
CA TRP A 671 -4.15 12.37 -37.55
C TRP A 671 -4.11 11.45 -38.77
N GLN A 672 -2.99 11.39 -39.50
CA GLN A 672 -2.83 10.51 -40.65
C GLN A 672 -2.40 9.10 -40.21
N PRO A 673 -2.79 8.04 -40.95
CA PRO A 673 -2.33 6.69 -40.69
C PRO A 673 -0.79 6.59 -40.67
N GLY A 674 -0.22 5.95 -39.65
CA GLY A 674 1.22 5.73 -39.51
C GLY A 674 2.01 6.88 -38.86
N ALA A 675 1.39 8.02 -38.55
CA ALA A 675 2.08 9.16 -37.93
C ALA A 675 2.69 8.82 -36.56
N MET A 676 1.98 8.04 -35.74
CA MET A 676 2.49 7.61 -34.43
C MET A 676 3.66 6.64 -34.55
N ALA A 677 3.80 5.90 -35.66
CA ALA A 677 4.98 5.08 -35.91
C ALA A 677 6.23 5.95 -36.17
N GLU A 678 6.10 7.09 -36.87
CA GLU A 678 7.19 8.05 -37.03
C GLU A 678 7.61 8.68 -35.69
N VAL A 679 6.62 9.03 -34.85
CA VAL A 679 6.86 9.51 -33.47
C VAL A 679 7.61 8.45 -32.66
N ALA A 680 7.18 7.19 -32.75
CA ALA A 680 7.82 6.06 -32.08
C ALA A 680 9.29 5.85 -32.52
N GLU A 681 9.60 5.94 -33.82
CA GLU A 681 10.98 5.83 -34.32
C GLU A 681 11.89 6.95 -33.81
N ARG A 682 11.40 8.20 -33.80
CA ARG A 682 12.16 9.34 -33.27
C ARG A 682 12.37 9.24 -31.77
N LEU A 683 11.34 8.83 -31.02
CA LEU A 683 11.45 8.58 -29.58
C LEU A 683 12.45 7.46 -29.29
N ALA A 684 12.43 6.39 -30.08
CA ALA A 684 13.41 5.30 -29.95
C ALA A 684 14.85 5.74 -30.27
N ALA A 685 15.03 6.64 -31.25
CA ALA A 685 16.32 7.24 -31.54
C ALA A 685 16.84 8.09 -30.36
N ASN A 686 15.98 8.94 -29.78
CA ASN A 686 16.30 9.72 -28.58
C ASN A 686 16.66 8.82 -27.39
N TRP A 687 15.90 7.74 -27.20
CA TRP A 687 16.19 6.75 -26.16
C TRP A 687 17.55 6.10 -26.37
N THR A 688 17.83 5.62 -27.57
CA THR A 688 19.07 4.92 -27.91
C THR A 688 20.28 5.83 -27.77
N ALA A 689 20.18 7.09 -28.21
CA ALA A 689 21.25 8.08 -28.07
C ALA A 689 21.61 8.32 -26.60
N ARG A 690 20.63 8.24 -25.69
CA ARG A 690 20.81 8.56 -24.28
C ARG A 690 21.19 7.37 -23.40
N PHE A 691 20.52 6.24 -23.60
CA PHE A 691 20.64 5.07 -22.74
C PHE A 691 21.37 3.90 -23.39
N GLY A 692 21.78 4.06 -24.65
CA GLY A 692 22.26 2.96 -25.47
C GLY A 692 21.12 2.05 -25.94
N ARG A 693 21.43 1.19 -26.89
CA ARG A 693 20.49 0.18 -27.38
C ARG A 693 20.49 -1.00 -26.41
N LYS A 694 19.31 -1.40 -25.93
CA LYS A 694 19.12 -2.61 -25.12
C LYS A 694 18.57 -3.75 -26.00
N PRO A 695 18.84 -5.02 -25.66
CA PRO A 695 18.22 -6.15 -26.35
C PRO A 695 16.69 -6.10 -26.20
N ALA A 696 15.98 -6.45 -27.27
CA ALA A 696 14.55 -6.69 -27.18
C ALA A 696 14.32 -8.03 -26.48
N VAL A 697 13.43 -8.03 -25.49
CA VAL A 697 12.97 -9.25 -24.79
C VAL A 697 11.51 -9.48 -25.17
N ALA A 698 11.12 -10.75 -25.34
CA ALA A 698 9.75 -11.09 -25.65
C ALA A 698 8.79 -10.70 -24.51
N GLU A 699 7.65 -10.09 -24.86
CA GLU A 699 6.62 -9.65 -23.90
C GLU A 699 6.14 -10.83 -23.02
N ALA A 700 5.99 -12.02 -23.62
CA ALA A 700 5.58 -13.22 -22.90
C ALA A 700 6.57 -13.63 -21.79
N THR A 701 7.86 -13.40 -21.99
CA THR A 701 8.92 -13.67 -20.99
C THR A 701 8.80 -12.70 -19.81
N VAL A 702 8.53 -11.42 -20.09
CA VAL A 702 8.32 -10.38 -19.07
C VAL A 702 7.02 -10.62 -18.29
N ASP A 703 5.93 -10.98 -18.96
CA ASP A 703 4.64 -11.31 -18.33
C ASP A 703 4.74 -12.56 -17.42
N ALA A 704 5.56 -13.53 -17.82
CA ALA A 704 5.82 -14.77 -17.07
C ALA A 704 6.76 -14.57 -15.88
N ALA A 705 7.47 -13.44 -15.79
CA ALA A 705 8.34 -13.13 -14.68
C ALA A 705 7.58 -13.11 -13.35
N PRO A 706 8.20 -13.46 -12.22
CA PRO A 706 7.60 -13.23 -10.91
C PRO A 706 7.60 -11.73 -10.57
N ASP A 707 6.89 -11.39 -9.51
CA ASP A 707 7.03 -10.07 -8.91
C ASP A 707 8.42 -9.94 -8.27
N PHE A 708 9.26 -9.06 -8.83
CA PHE A 708 10.58 -8.72 -8.32
C PHE A 708 10.56 -7.47 -7.41
N GLY A 709 9.39 -6.86 -7.21
CA GLY A 709 9.22 -5.55 -6.59
C GLY A 709 9.24 -4.41 -7.62
N ALA A 710 9.10 -3.17 -7.14
CA ALA A 710 8.99 -2.00 -8.00
C ALA A 710 10.32 -1.64 -8.71
N THR A 711 11.47 -1.90 -8.09
CA THR A 711 12.76 -1.64 -8.72
C THR A 711 13.81 -2.68 -8.27
N PRO A 712 14.50 -3.39 -9.19
CA PRO A 712 14.35 -3.30 -10.64
C PRO A 712 13.07 -3.98 -11.13
N THR A 713 12.56 -3.55 -12.28
CA THR A 713 11.35 -4.11 -12.89
C THR A 713 11.63 -5.46 -13.57
N ALA A 714 10.60 -6.23 -13.90
CA ALA A 714 10.76 -7.48 -14.64
C ALA A 714 11.45 -7.28 -16.00
N GLN A 715 11.08 -6.23 -16.74
CA GLN A 715 11.74 -5.86 -17.99
C GLN A 715 13.25 -5.62 -17.78
N GLN A 716 13.62 -4.84 -16.76
CA GLN A 716 15.02 -4.54 -16.46
C GLN A 716 15.81 -5.81 -16.11
N VAL A 717 15.21 -6.71 -15.34
CA VAL A 717 15.81 -8.01 -14.97
C VAL A 717 15.97 -8.91 -16.19
N CYS A 718 14.96 -9.02 -17.05
CA CYS A 718 15.04 -9.83 -18.26
C CYS A 718 16.11 -9.29 -19.22
N VAL A 719 16.18 -7.98 -19.42
CA VAL A 719 17.24 -7.35 -20.24
C VAL A 719 18.62 -7.60 -19.62
N ALA A 720 18.75 -7.49 -18.29
CA ALA A 720 19.99 -7.75 -17.58
C ALA A 720 20.50 -9.18 -17.75
N LEU A 721 19.59 -10.16 -17.84
CA LEU A 721 19.95 -11.54 -18.07
C LEU A 721 20.20 -11.82 -19.56
N ALA A 722 19.43 -11.22 -20.47
CA ALA A 722 19.59 -11.42 -21.91
C ALA A 722 20.88 -10.81 -22.48
N ASP A 723 21.30 -9.65 -21.96
CA ASP A 723 22.60 -9.05 -22.25
C ASP A 723 23.19 -8.44 -20.97
N PRO A 724 23.88 -9.25 -20.15
CA PRO A 724 24.50 -8.78 -18.91
C PRO A 724 25.53 -7.69 -19.13
N SER A 725 26.19 -7.68 -20.29
CA SER A 725 27.24 -6.72 -20.61
C SER A 725 26.70 -5.30 -20.82
N ALA A 726 25.41 -5.18 -21.18
CA ALA A 726 24.73 -3.90 -21.38
C ALA A 726 24.53 -3.09 -20.09
N LEU A 727 24.68 -3.70 -18.90
CA LEU A 727 24.51 -3.02 -17.63
C LEU A 727 25.85 -2.81 -16.92
N PRO A 728 26.21 -1.55 -16.58
CA PRO A 728 27.42 -1.24 -15.80
C PRO A 728 27.55 -2.02 -14.50
N LEU A 729 26.42 -2.46 -13.93
CA LEU A 729 26.35 -3.29 -12.73
C LEU A 729 27.13 -4.61 -12.85
N PHE A 730 27.15 -5.23 -14.03
CA PHE A 730 27.83 -6.49 -14.28
C PHE A 730 29.27 -6.31 -14.77
N THR A 731 29.63 -5.13 -15.27
CA THR A 731 30.90 -4.90 -15.98
C THR A 731 31.90 -4.03 -15.22
N ARG A 732 31.50 -3.38 -14.13
CA ARG A 732 32.37 -2.47 -13.35
C ARG A 732 32.42 -2.84 -11.88
N ASP A 733 33.62 -2.99 -11.35
CA ASP A 733 33.85 -3.18 -9.92
C ASP A 733 33.44 -1.93 -9.11
N VAL A 734 33.02 -2.15 -7.87
CA VAL A 734 32.53 -1.11 -6.96
C VAL A 734 33.27 -1.22 -5.63
N ASP A 735 34.02 -0.17 -5.30
CA ASP A 735 34.52 0.03 -3.94
C ASP A 735 33.42 0.62 -3.06
N SER A 736 33.28 0.10 -1.84
CA SER A 736 32.36 0.64 -0.85
C SER A 736 32.94 0.63 0.57
N TRP A 737 32.47 1.57 1.39
CA TRP A 737 32.94 1.85 2.75
C TRP A 737 31.81 2.39 3.64
N LEU A 738 32.07 2.56 4.93
CA LEU A 738 31.10 3.11 5.89
C LEU A 738 31.18 4.65 6.02
N VAL A 739 30.00 5.26 5.95
CA VAL A 739 29.52 6.64 6.17
C VAL A 739 28.92 6.97 7.55
N PRO A 740 29.09 8.15 8.18
CA PRO A 740 28.15 8.59 9.23
C PRO A 740 26.69 8.63 8.73
N GLY A 741 25.74 8.11 9.51
CA GLY A 741 24.32 8.07 9.17
C GLY A 741 23.50 9.16 9.88
N THR A 742 22.48 9.72 9.19
CA THR A 742 21.64 10.81 9.71
C THR A 742 20.61 10.41 10.77
N SER A 743 20.41 9.10 10.99
CA SER A 743 19.34 8.56 11.86
C SER A 743 19.86 7.55 12.89
N GLY A 744 21.17 7.57 13.18
CA GLY A 744 21.85 6.58 14.03
C GLY A 744 22.26 5.30 13.28
N GLY A 745 23.46 4.81 13.57
CA GLY A 745 24.11 3.73 12.83
C GLY A 745 24.86 4.25 11.61
N ALA A 746 26.02 3.67 11.30
CA ALA A 746 26.73 3.87 10.05
C ALA A 746 25.76 3.61 8.89
N ALA A 747 25.84 4.41 7.84
CA ALA A 747 25.29 4.07 6.54
C ALA A 747 26.47 3.60 5.68
N TRP A 748 26.26 2.70 4.74
CA TRP A 748 27.33 2.28 3.83
C TRP A 748 27.23 3.10 2.54
N TYR A 749 28.37 3.41 1.93
CA TYR A 749 28.53 4.27 0.76
C TYR A 749 29.52 3.65 -0.23
N GLY A 750 29.38 3.96 -1.52
CA GLY A 750 30.32 3.56 -2.57
C GLY A 750 31.11 4.74 -3.14
N SER A 751 32.17 4.45 -3.92
CA SER A 751 32.88 5.47 -4.74
C SER A 751 31.97 6.20 -5.73
N ASP A 752 30.88 5.55 -6.13
CA ASP A 752 29.69 6.12 -6.75
C ASP A 752 28.49 5.76 -5.85
N GLN A 753 27.98 6.73 -5.08
CA GLN A 753 26.98 6.51 -4.02
C GLN A 753 25.75 5.73 -4.47
N PHE A 754 25.42 5.81 -5.77
CA PHE A 754 24.26 5.13 -6.35
C PHE A 754 24.52 3.64 -6.64
N ARG A 755 25.75 3.23 -6.97
CA ARG A 755 26.02 1.89 -7.52
C ARG A 755 26.11 0.77 -6.49
N ALA A 756 26.73 1.02 -5.34
CA ALA A 756 26.77 0.00 -4.30
C ALA A 756 25.34 -0.29 -3.79
N SER A 757 24.58 0.77 -3.53
CA SER A 757 23.14 0.75 -3.19
C SER A 757 22.32 -0.03 -4.21
N GLU A 758 22.59 0.21 -5.50
CA GLU A 758 21.98 -0.53 -6.60
C GLU A 758 22.35 -2.02 -6.57
N LEU A 759 23.63 -2.37 -6.45
CA LEU A 759 24.07 -3.77 -6.41
C LEU A 759 23.40 -4.56 -5.27
N ALA A 760 23.36 -4.02 -4.05
CA ALA A 760 22.69 -4.68 -2.94
C ALA A 760 21.19 -4.88 -3.21
N ARG A 761 20.51 -3.91 -3.83
CA ARG A 761 19.10 -4.03 -4.20
C ARG A 761 18.88 -5.10 -5.29
N TRP A 762 19.81 -5.23 -6.23
CA TRP A 762 19.73 -6.18 -7.33
C TRP A 762 20.06 -7.63 -6.93
N LEU A 763 20.92 -7.87 -5.95
CA LEU A 763 21.41 -9.22 -5.61
C LEU A 763 20.29 -10.22 -5.26
N PRO A 764 19.35 -9.92 -4.32
CA PRO A 764 18.25 -10.83 -4.02
C PRO A 764 17.34 -11.08 -5.23
N VAL A 765 17.15 -10.05 -6.05
CA VAL A 765 16.33 -10.11 -7.27
C VAL A 765 16.99 -10.99 -8.33
N LEU A 766 18.29 -10.83 -8.59
CA LEU A 766 19.05 -11.65 -9.50
C LEU A 766 19.03 -13.13 -9.06
N ALA A 767 19.26 -13.40 -7.77
CA ALA A 767 19.18 -14.76 -7.23
C ALA A 767 17.79 -15.41 -7.43
N LYS A 768 16.71 -14.63 -7.31
CA LYS A 768 15.34 -15.08 -7.63
C LYS A 768 15.15 -15.29 -9.14
N ALA A 769 15.67 -14.38 -9.96
CA ALA A 769 15.54 -14.41 -11.40
C ALA A 769 16.26 -15.60 -12.03
N VAL A 770 17.45 -15.95 -11.54
CA VAL A 770 18.20 -17.15 -11.96
C VAL A 770 17.36 -18.42 -11.76
N GLY A 771 16.77 -18.61 -10.57
CA GLY A 771 15.93 -19.76 -10.28
C GLY A 771 14.66 -19.82 -11.15
N TRP A 772 14.03 -18.67 -11.40
CA TRP A 772 12.87 -18.58 -12.30
C TRP A 772 13.22 -18.84 -13.76
N ALA A 773 14.25 -18.17 -14.30
CA ALA A 773 14.65 -18.26 -15.70
C ALA A 773 15.07 -19.69 -16.07
N TYR A 774 15.81 -20.35 -15.16
CA TYR A 774 16.13 -21.77 -15.28
C TYR A 774 14.88 -22.66 -15.33
N ALA A 775 13.96 -22.47 -14.39
CA ALA A 775 12.85 -23.40 -14.18
C ALA A 775 11.70 -23.22 -15.19
N ALA A 776 11.32 -21.99 -15.49
CA ALA A 776 10.06 -21.66 -16.14
C ALA A 776 10.18 -21.27 -17.61
N LEU A 777 11.35 -20.81 -18.05
CA LEU A 777 11.50 -20.32 -19.42
C LEU A 777 11.83 -21.44 -20.40
N PRO A 778 11.37 -21.32 -21.66
CA PRO A 778 11.75 -22.24 -22.72
C PRO A 778 13.26 -22.35 -22.92
N ALA A 779 13.72 -23.50 -23.42
CA ALA A 779 15.13 -23.78 -23.69
C ALA A 779 15.82 -22.69 -24.54
N GLU A 780 15.11 -22.14 -25.54
CA GLU A 780 15.57 -21.15 -26.52
C GLU A 780 15.42 -19.69 -26.08
N ASP A 781 14.85 -19.42 -24.90
CA ASP A 781 14.64 -18.06 -24.43
C ASP A 781 15.97 -17.37 -24.11
N SER A 782 16.19 -16.17 -24.65
CA SER A 782 17.44 -15.42 -24.49
C SER A 782 17.74 -15.06 -23.03
N VAL A 783 16.72 -14.85 -22.21
CA VAL A 783 16.85 -14.58 -20.77
C VAL A 783 17.38 -15.82 -20.05
N ARG A 784 16.92 -17.02 -20.42
CA ARG A 784 17.44 -18.28 -19.88
C ARG A 784 18.88 -18.52 -20.33
N ALA A 785 19.16 -18.31 -21.62
CA ALA A 785 20.47 -18.54 -22.22
C ALA A 785 21.57 -17.64 -21.63
N GLY A 786 21.24 -16.42 -21.20
CA GLY A 786 22.22 -15.48 -20.62
C GLY A 786 22.48 -15.64 -19.11
N VAL A 787 21.75 -16.52 -18.41
CA VAL A 787 21.95 -16.78 -16.97
C VAL A 787 23.41 -17.16 -16.62
N PRO A 788 24.09 -18.10 -17.33
CA PRO A 788 25.48 -18.44 -17.04
C PRO A 788 26.42 -17.22 -17.04
N GLU A 789 26.32 -16.39 -18.08
CA GLU A 789 27.17 -15.21 -18.24
C GLU A 789 26.86 -14.13 -17.18
N ALA A 790 25.57 -13.91 -16.87
CA ALA A 790 25.15 -12.98 -15.83
C ALA A 790 25.73 -13.38 -14.46
N VAL A 791 25.65 -14.66 -14.11
CA VAL A 791 26.19 -15.16 -12.83
C VAL A 791 27.72 -15.09 -12.83
N ARG A 792 28.39 -15.45 -13.93
CA ARG A 792 29.85 -15.35 -14.06
C ARG A 792 30.33 -13.92 -13.82
N LEU A 793 29.74 -12.94 -14.50
CA LEU A 793 30.06 -11.52 -14.32
C LEU A 793 29.76 -11.05 -12.89
N MET A 794 28.61 -11.42 -12.34
CA MET A 794 28.24 -11.04 -10.97
C MET A 794 29.22 -11.62 -9.93
N ARG A 795 29.65 -12.88 -10.08
CA ARG A 795 30.68 -13.49 -9.22
C ARG A 795 31.99 -12.71 -9.26
N GLN A 796 32.39 -12.25 -10.44
CA GLN A 796 33.58 -11.40 -10.57
C GLN A 796 33.44 -10.10 -9.76
N ARG A 797 32.26 -9.45 -9.79
CA ARG A 797 31.97 -8.25 -8.99
C ARG A 797 31.97 -8.56 -7.48
N LEU A 798 31.41 -9.70 -7.09
CA LEU A 798 31.37 -10.15 -5.69
C LEU A 798 32.76 -10.53 -5.15
N SER A 799 33.69 -10.95 -6.01
CA SER A 799 35.08 -11.22 -5.62
C SER A 799 35.94 -9.97 -5.45
N HIS A 800 35.42 -8.78 -5.75
CA HIS A 800 36.17 -7.53 -5.60
C HIS A 800 36.48 -7.24 -4.12
N PRO A 801 37.77 -7.13 -3.71
CA PRO A 801 38.15 -6.98 -2.30
C PRO A 801 37.66 -5.68 -1.64
N GLY A 802 37.42 -4.63 -2.44
CA GLY A 802 36.90 -3.35 -1.96
C GLY A 802 35.39 -3.31 -1.74
N LEU A 803 34.66 -4.40 -2.06
CA LEU A 803 33.21 -4.43 -1.94
C LEU A 803 32.77 -4.80 -0.52
N ILE A 804 32.03 -3.90 0.11
CA ILE A 804 31.31 -4.07 1.38
C ILE A 804 29.80 -3.96 1.11
N LEU A 805 29.02 -4.93 1.59
CA LEU A 805 27.56 -4.96 1.48
C LEU A 805 26.89 -5.04 2.85
N SER A 806 25.63 -4.59 2.94
CA SER A 806 24.80 -4.80 4.13
C SER A 806 24.48 -6.29 4.32
N ALA A 807 24.76 -6.83 5.51
CA ALA A 807 24.40 -8.18 5.93
C ALA A 807 23.08 -8.23 6.73
N GLY A 808 22.61 -7.08 7.25
CA GLY A 808 21.38 -6.97 8.01
C GLY A 808 21.59 -6.36 9.39
N SER A 809 20.83 -6.85 10.37
CA SER A 809 20.97 -6.44 11.78
C SER A 809 20.77 -7.62 12.72
N THR A 810 21.34 -7.49 13.91
CA THR A 810 21.19 -8.47 15.00
C THR A 810 19.88 -8.28 15.79
N GLY A 811 19.06 -7.26 15.48
CA GLY A 811 17.87 -6.89 16.25
C GLY A 811 18.17 -6.03 17.48
N SER A 812 17.29 -6.03 18.49
CA SER A 812 17.53 -5.39 19.79
C SER A 812 18.20 -6.36 20.77
N SER A 813 19.25 -5.87 21.46
CA SER A 813 19.99 -6.51 22.56
C SER A 813 21.17 -7.42 22.17
N PHE A 814 22.27 -6.82 21.69
CA PHE A 814 23.62 -7.39 21.88
C PHE A 814 24.47 -6.37 22.66
N PRO A 815 24.99 -6.72 23.85
CA PRO A 815 25.97 -5.88 24.53
C PRO A 815 27.20 -5.64 23.67
N VAL A 816 27.75 -4.43 23.70
CA VAL A 816 28.95 -4.04 22.96
C VAL A 816 30.13 -4.99 23.25
N ASP A 817 30.27 -5.43 24.51
CA ASP A 817 31.30 -6.41 24.92
C ASP A 817 31.10 -7.81 24.34
N GLU A 818 29.87 -8.20 24.02
CA GLU A 818 29.59 -9.46 23.34
C GLU A 818 29.97 -9.37 21.86
N LEU A 819 29.66 -8.26 21.21
CA LEU A 819 30.08 -8.00 19.83
C LEU A 819 31.62 -7.93 19.71
N ALA A 820 32.29 -7.26 20.66
CA ALA A 820 33.75 -7.20 20.71
C ALA A 820 34.39 -8.59 20.94
N ARG A 821 33.74 -9.47 21.72
CA ARG A 821 34.20 -10.86 21.90
C ARG A 821 33.98 -11.72 20.65
N LEU A 822 32.87 -11.52 19.94
CA LEU A 822 32.52 -12.31 18.76
C LEU A 822 33.32 -11.93 17.51
N PHE A 823 33.51 -10.62 17.28
CA PHE A 823 34.14 -10.08 16.06
C PHE A 823 35.54 -9.49 16.30
N GLY A 824 36.02 -9.53 17.54
CA GLY A 824 37.29 -8.94 17.93
C GLY A 824 37.20 -7.42 18.16
N PRO A 825 38.20 -6.84 18.85
CA PRO A 825 38.18 -5.42 19.24
C PRO A 825 38.64 -4.47 18.14
N THR A 826 39.05 -4.97 16.98
CA THR A 826 39.62 -4.18 15.89
C THR A 826 38.55 -3.26 15.31
N PRO A 827 38.73 -1.93 15.33
CA PRO A 827 37.77 -1.01 14.71
C PRO A 827 37.86 -1.04 13.20
N TYR A 828 36.76 -0.69 12.53
CA TYR A 828 36.72 -0.53 11.08
C TYR A 828 37.60 0.65 10.65
N SER A 829 38.51 0.41 9.72
CA SER A 829 39.39 1.43 9.13
C SER A 829 39.01 1.69 7.67
N GLY A 830 38.08 2.63 7.45
CA GLY A 830 37.66 3.08 6.12
C GLY A 830 38.19 4.48 5.76
N PRO A 831 38.00 4.93 4.50
CA PRO A 831 38.40 6.26 4.04
C PRO A 831 37.66 7.41 4.72
N VAL A 832 36.51 7.12 5.37
CA VAL A 832 35.73 8.09 6.13
C VAL A 832 35.61 7.60 7.57
N ALA A 833 35.89 8.49 8.52
CA ALA A 833 35.73 8.20 9.93
C ALA A 833 34.24 8.02 10.26
N VAL A 834 33.93 7.00 11.06
CA VAL A 834 32.57 6.69 11.51
C VAL A 834 32.50 6.99 13.01
N GLU A 835 31.47 7.69 13.45
CA GLU A 835 31.28 8.04 14.88
C GLU A 835 30.86 6.85 15.74
N ASP A 836 30.37 5.78 15.12
CA ASP A 836 29.90 4.58 15.81
C ASP A 836 31.06 3.73 16.35
N THR A 837 30.79 2.96 17.40
CA THR A 837 31.71 1.89 17.81
C THR A 837 31.65 0.79 16.76
N THR A 838 32.81 0.40 16.22
CA THR A 838 32.89 -0.61 15.15
C THR A 838 33.78 -1.77 15.53
N PHE A 839 33.46 -2.94 14.98
CA PHE A 839 34.22 -4.17 15.10
C PHE A 839 34.39 -4.79 13.71
N ASP A 840 35.60 -5.12 13.32
CA ASP A 840 35.94 -5.65 12.00
C ASP A 840 36.83 -6.89 12.12
N ASP A 841 36.29 -8.06 11.77
CA ASP A 841 37.02 -9.34 11.76
C ASP A 841 37.62 -9.68 10.38
N GLY A 842 37.58 -8.73 9.44
CA GLY A 842 37.99 -8.88 8.05
C GLY A 842 36.88 -9.42 7.13
N LEU A 843 35.95 -10.24 7.62
CA LEU A 843 34.75 -10.62 6.84
C LEU A 843 33.59 -9.68 7.16
N THR A 844 33.31 -9.50 8.44
CA THR A 844 32.14 -8.82 8.99
C THR A 844 32.56 -7.51 9.63
N ILE A 845 31.79 -6.46 9.35
CA ILE A 845 31.90 -5.19 10.05
C ILE A 845 30.61 -4.97 10.83
N VAL A 846 30.71 -4.76 12.13
CA VAL A 846 29.58 -4.40 12.99
C VAL A 846 29.72 -2.93 13.35
N ALA A 847 28.65 -2.15 13.15
CA ALA A 847 28.57 -0.76 13.60
C ALA A 847 27.45 -0.61 14.62
N THR A 848 27.75 -0.06 15.79
CA THR A 848 26.79 0.07 16.90
C THR A 848 26.74 1.47 17.52
N ARG A 849 25.51 1.90 17.83
CA ARG A 849 25.19 3.15 18.55
C ARG A 849 24.02 2.89 19.50
N GLY A 850 24.30 2.81 20.80
CA GLY A 850 23.31 2.41 21.81
C GLY A 850 22.98 0.92 21.73
N SER A 851 21.69 0.56 21.71
CA SER A 851 21.23 -0.84 21.62
C SER A 851 21.04 -1.36 20.19
N ASN A 852 21.31 -0.53 19.18
CA ASN A 852 21.17 -0.87 17.76
C ASN A 852 22.53 -1.23 17.15
N SER A 853 22.58 -2.35 16.44
CA SER A 853 23.76 -2.82 15.71
C SER A 853 23.40 -3.22 14.28
N ARG A 854 24.17 -2.69 13.32
CA ARG A 854 24.09 -3.06 11.89
C ARG A 854 25.29 -3.91 11.51
N LEU A 855 25.04 -4.87 10.62
CA LEU A 855 26.04 -5.80 10.11
C LEU A 855 26.31 -5.50 8.64
N TYR A 856 27.59 -5.49 8.28
CA TYR A 856 28.09 -5.43 6.92
C TYR A 856 29.07 -6.58 6.71
N PHE A 857 29.32 -6.95 5.46
CA PHE A 857 30.26 -8.00 5.14
C PHE A 857 30.98 -7.78 3.80
N ARG A 858 32.15 -8.38 3.66
CA ARG A 858 32.95 -8.43 2.43
C ARG A 858 32.64 -9.73 1.68
N PRO A 859 31.89 -9.69 0.55
CA PRO A 859 31.49 -10.90 -0.16
C PRO A 859 32.67 -11.75 -0.65
N ALA A 860 33.80 -11.11 -0.97
CA ALA A 860 35.04 -11.79 -1.39
C ALA A 860 35.60 -12.75 -0.31
N CYS A 861 35.26 -12.54 0.97
CA CYS A 861 35.68 -13.39 2.08
C CYS A 861 34.61 -14.40 2.52
N TYR A 862 33.41 -14.33 1.96
CA TYR A 862 32.27 -15.13 2.38
C TYR A 862 32.42 -16.59 1.93
N GLY A 863 32.28 -17.54 2.85
CA GLY A 863 32.40 -18.98 2.58
C GLY A 863 33.84 -19.53 2.59
N LEU A 864 34.85 -18.70 2.88
CA LEU A 864 36.26 -19.13 2.88
C LEU A 864 36.70 -19.78 4.21
N ASP A 865 36.09 -19.39 5.33
CA ASP A 865 36.46 -19.88 6.66
C ASP A 865 35.31 -19.77 7.69
N GLU A 866 35.62 -20.11 8.95
CA GLU A 866 34.70 -20.16 10.09
C GLU A 866 33.98 -18.84 10.41
N ARG A 867 34.49 -17.69 9.97
CA ARG A 867 33.83 -16.38 10.19
C ARG A 867 32.47 -16.33 9.51
N THR A 868 32.29 -17.10 8.43
CA THR A 868 31.01 -17.24 7.75
C THR A 868 29.92 -17.76 8.69
N ALA A 869 30.24 -18.79 9.49
CA ALA A 869 29.31 -19.35 10.46
C ALA A 869 28.99 -18.36 11.59
N LYS A 870 29.97 -17.54 12.00
CA LYS A 870 29.77 -16.46 12.99
C LYS A 870 28.77 -15.43 12.46
N LEU A 871 28.97 -14.94 11.23
CA LEU A 871 28.06 -13.99 10.56
C LEU A 871 26.64 -14.57 10.42
N ASP A 872 26.50 -15.76 9.84
CA ASP A 872 25.19 -16.41 9.64
C ASP A 872 24.45 -16.63 10.97
N GLY A 873 25.17 -16.93 12.06
CA GLY A 873 24.60 -17.18 13.39
C GLY A 873 24.01 -15.95 14.07
N VAL A 874 24.48 -14.73 13.74
CA VAL A 874 24.07 -13.49 14.42
C VAL A 874 23.01 -12.69 13.69
N ILE A 875 22.83 -12.90 12.38
CA ILE A 875 21.84 -12.14 11.60
C ILE A 875 20.42 -12.52 12.07
N ARG A 876 19.61 -11.51 12.42
CA ARG A 876 18.20 -11.68 12.81
C ARG A 876 17.23 -11.10 11.79
N TYR A 877 17.59 -9.96 11.18
CA TYR A 877 16.77 -9.28 10.17
C TYR A 877 17.61 -8.87 8.97
N GLY A 878 17.03 -8.89 7.76
CA GLY A 878 17.66 -8.34 6.55
C GLY A 878 18.69 -9.24 5.85
N ARG A 879 18.62 -10.56 6.04
CA ARG A 879 19.59 -11.56 5.52
C ARG A 879 19.66 -11.72 3.99
N GLU A 880 18.93 -10.91 3.22
CA GLU A 880 18.68 -11.17 1.80
C GLU A 880 19.95 -11.13 0.94
N ASN A 881 20.84 -10.17 1.18
CA ASN A 881 22.11 -10.06 0.45
C ASN A 881 23.01 -11.26 0.72
N VAL A 882 23.14 -11.67 1.99
CA VAL A 882 23.94 -12.83 2.39
C VAL A 882 23.38 -14.12 1.77
N ALA A 883 22.04 -14.28 1.78
CA ALA A 883 21.38 -15.40 1.13
C ALA A 883 21.58 -15.41 -0.40
N ALA A 884 21.57 -14.23 -1.03
CA ALA A 884 21.83 -14.09 -2.47
C ALA A 884 23.27 -14.44 -2.83
N VAL A 885 24.26 -13.90 -2.09
CA VAL A 885 25.68 -14.22 -2.30
C VAL A 885 25.93 -15.71 -2.12
N ARG A 886 25.44 -16.31 -1.02
CA ARG A 886 25.53 -17.76 -0.76
C ARG A 886 25.00 -18.61 -1.91
N PHE A 887 23.86 -18.22 -2.49
CA PHE A 887 23.30 -18.94 -3.62
C PHE A 887 24.18 -18.77 -4.87
N LEU A 888 24.45 -17.52 -5.26
CA LEU A 888 25.18 -17.20 -6.48
C LEU A 888 26.58 -17.81 -6.50
N THR A 889 27.27 -17.90 -5.36
CA THR A 889 28.62 -18.52 -5.24
C THR A 889 28.58 -19.99 -4.81
N GLY A 890 27.39 -20.58 -4.65
CA GLY A 890 27.21 -21.93 -4.10
C GLY A 890 26.95 -23.00 -5.16
N ALA A 891 27.09 -24.26 -4.76
CA ALA A 891 26.94 -25.43 -5.63
C ALA A 891 25.56 -25.54 -6.30
N ALA A 892 24.49 -25.07 -5.66
CA ALA A 892 23.15 -25.10 -6.24
C ALA A 892 23.04 -24.21 -7.50
N CYS A 893 23.68 -23.04 -7.50
CA CYS A 893 23.73 -22.19 -8.69
C CYS A 893 24.65 -22.77 -9.76
N GLU A 894 25.76 -23.42 -9.38
CA GLU A 894 26.62 -24.14 -10.33
C GLU A 894 25.87 -25.26 -11.05
N GLY A 895 25.07 -26.04 -10.32
CA GLY A 895 24.24 -27.09 -10.92
C GLY A 895 23.22 -26.54 -11.92
N ILE A 896 22.60 -25.39 -11.60
CA ILE A 896 21.69 -24.69 -12.51
C ILE A 896 22.42 -24.24 -13.78
N ILE A 897 23.59 -23.62 -13.65
CA ILE A 897 24.40 -23.15 -14.78
C ILE A 897 24.80 -24.33 -15.67
N ALA A 898 25.38 -25.37 -15.07
CA ALA A 898 25.79 -26.57 -15.78
C ALA A 898 24.61 -27.22 -16.52
N ARG A 899 23.41 -27.21 -15.93
CA ARG A 899 22.19 -27.73 -16.57
C ARG A 899 21.73 -26.86 -17.74
N ILE A 900 21.84 -25.54 -17.66
CA ILE A 900 21.53 -24.64 -18.78
C ILE A 900 22.53 -24.87 -19.93
N GLU A 901 23.82 -24.93 -19.63
CA GLU A 901 24.91 -25.08 -20.61
C GLU A 901 24.93 -26.47 -21.26
N ALA A 902 24.63 -27.53 -20.50
CA ALA A 902 24.52 -28.89 -21.04
C ALA A 902 23.40 -29.02 -22.09
N GLY A 903 22.41 -28.13 -22.05
CA GLY A 903 21.26 -28.16 -22.94
C GLY A 903 20.41 -29.43 -22.76
N GLY A 904 19.90 -29.97 -23.88
CA GLY A 904 19.12 -31.22 -23.88
C GLY A 904 17.62 -31.07 -23.58
N LEU A 905 17.17 -29.86 -23.23
CA LEU A 905 15.76 -29.55 -23.09
C LEU A 905 15.12 -29.27 -24.47
N PRO A 906 14.05 -29.98 -24.87
CA PRO A 906 13.39 -29.76 -26.16
C PRO A 906 12.91 -28.32 -26.36
N ALA A 907 12.95 -27.84 -27.61
CA ALA A 907 12.52 -26.49 -27.96
C ALA A 907 11.08 -26.21 -27.48
N GLY A 908 10.90 -25.06 -26.85
CA GLY A 908 9.66 -24.63 -26.24
C GLY A 908 9.38 -25.21 -24.85
N THR A 909 10.05 -26.27 -24.42
CA THR A 909 9.79 -26.85 -23.09
C THR A 909 10.63 -26.16 -22.01
N CYS A 910 10.20 -26.26 -20.77
CA CYS A 910 10.87 -25.69 -19.60
C CYS A 910 11.24 -26.80 -18.60
N GLU A 911 12.19 -26.54 -17.69
CA GLU A 911 12.63 -27.53 -16.70
C GLU A 911 11.50 -27.94 -15.74
N ALA A 912 10.52 -27.06 -15.55
CA ALA A 912 9.33 -27.31 -14.76
C ALA A 912 8.39 -28.38 -15.37
N ASP A 913 8.52 -28.75 -16.64
CA ASP A 913 7.78 -29.86 -17.27
C ASP A 913 8.58 -31.17 -17.15
N PRO A 914 8.20 -32.11 -16.26
CA PRO A 914 8.97 -33.33 -16.03
C PRO A 914 9.02 -34.25 -17.25
N ARG A 915 8.07 -34.12 -18.18
CA ARG A 915 8.07 -34.89 -19.44
C ARG A 915 9.24 -34.50 -20.33
N ALA A 916 9.76 -33.29 -20.16
CA ALA A 916 10.91 -32.77 -20.87
C ALA A 916 12.19 -32.90 -20.04
N SER A 917 12.16 -32.55 -18.75
CA SER A 917 13.36 -32.50 -17.91
C SER A 917 13.82 -33.85 -17.37
N VAL A 918 12.88 -34.75 -17.07
CA VAL A 918 13.12 -36.10 -16.50
C VAL A 918 12.19 -37.17 -17.12
N PRO A 919 12.15 -37.35 -18.45
CA PRO A 919 11.21 -38.24 -19.12
C PRO A 919 11.25 -39.70 -18.63
N GLY A 920 12.45 -40.21 -18.34
CA GLY A 920 12.61 -41.57 -17.79
C GLY A 920 11.98 -41.72 -16.40
N LEU A 921 11.99 -40.67 -15.58
CA LEU A 921 11.34 -40.68 -14.28
C LEU A 921 9.82 -40.67 -14.41
N VAL A 922 9.28 -39.87 -15.35
CA VAL A 922 7.84 -39.85 -15.66
C VAL A 922 7.38 -41.22 -16.15
N ALA A 923 8.16 -41.90 -17.01
CA ALA A 923 7.85 -43.25 -17.48
C ALA A 923 7.78 -44.27 -16.33
N ARG A 924 8.71 -44.21 -15.37
CA ARG A 924 8.67 -45.07 -14.17
C ARG A 924 7.43 -44.84 -13.31
N ILE A 925 7.05 -43.57 -13.09
CA ILE A 925 5.83 -43.22 -12.33
C ILE A 925 4.57 -43.70 -13.08
N ALA A 926 4.53 -43.51 -14.40
CA ALA A 926 3.46 -43.96 -15.27
C ALA A 926 3.26 -45.48 -15.17
N GLU A 927 4.35 -46.26 -15.24
CA GLU A 927 4.32 -47.70 -15.07
C GLU A 927 3.87 -48.11 -13.66
N GLN A 928 4.51 -47.55 -12.63
CA GLN A 928 4.27 -47.88 -11.22
C GLN A 928 2.81 -47.69 -10.82
N PHE A 929 2.19 -46.59 -11.23
CA PHE A 929 0.81 -46.26 -10.88
C PHE A 929 -0.18 -46.53 -12.01
N SER A 930 0.26 -47.22 -13.08
CA SER A 930 -0.49 -47.45 -14.33
C SER A 930 -1.27 -46.22 -14.82
N LEU A 931 -0.57 -45.09 -14.88
CA LEU A 931 -1.06 -43.80 -15.36
C LEU A 931 -0.55 -43.53 -16.78
N ASP A 932 -1.26 -42.67 -17.51
CA ASP A 932 -0.70 -42.04 -18.70
C ASP A 932 0.40 -41.03 -18.33
N THR A 933 1.21 -40.64 -19.31
CA THR A 933 2.33 -39.70 -19.18
C THR A 933 1.95 -38.37 -18.53
N ASP A 934 0.81 -37.78 -18.92
CA ASP A 934 0.35 -36.47 -18.42
C ASP A 934 -0.01 -36.52 -16.91
N PRO A 935 -0.89 -37.42 -16.44
CA PRO A 935 -1.13 -37.61 -15.00
C PRO A 935 0.15 -37.91 -14.21
N ALA A 936 1.05 -38.74 -14.73
CA ALA A 936 2.31 -39.07 -14.06
C ALA A 936 3.21 -37.81 -13.88
N ALA A 937 3.28 -36.96 -14.90
CA ALA A 937 4.00 -35.69 -14.81
C ALA A 937 3.35 -34.72 -13.81
N LEU A 938 2.02 -34.61 -13.81
CA LEU A 938 1.29 -33.79 -12.82
C LEU A 938 1.54 -34.28 -11.39
N TYR A 939 1.52 -35.60 -11.17
CA TYR A 939 1.79 -36.17 -9.85
C TYR A 939 3.19 -35.81 -9.36
N LEU A 940 4.20 -35.93 -10.23
CA LEU A 940 5.58 -35.56 -9.89
C LEU A 940 5.73 -34.06 -9.56
N GLN A 941 5.07 -33.18 -10.31
CA GLN A 941 5.02 -31.75 -9.99
C GLN A 941 4.33 -31.48 -8.66
N LEU A 942 3.25 -32.20 -8.37
CA LEU A 942 2.53 -32.13 -7.10
C LEU A 942 3.34 -32.69 -5.94
N LEU A 943 4.26 -33.63 -6.14
CA LEU A 943 5.18 -34.11 -5.08
C LEU A 943 6.30 -33.11 -4.82
N ALA A 944 7.00 -32.68 -5.87
CA ALA A 944 8.28 -31.99 -5.73
C ALA A 944 8.15 -30.47 -5.54
N LEU A 945 7.19 -29.83 -6.21
CA LEU A 945 7.18 -28.37 -6.28
C LEU A 945 6.46 -27.74 -5.08
N PRO A 946 6.99 -26.63 -4.52
CA PRO A 946 6.38 -25.97 -3.37
C PRO A 946 5.05 -25.31 -3.70
N GLN A 947 4.90 -24.74 -4.91
CA GLN A 947 3.70 -23.99 -5.29
C GLN A 947 3.21 -24.30 -6.73
N PRO A 948 2.80 -25.55 -7.04
CA PRO A 948 2.31 -25.95 -8.35
C PRO A 948 0.84 -25.56 -8.54
N THR A 949 0.54 -24.28 -8.77
CA THR A 949 -0.85 -23.87 -9.07
C THR A 949 -1.31 -24.42 -10.41
N ASP A 950 -2.62 -24.61 -10.57
CA ASP A 950 -3.20 -25.05 -11.84
C ASP A 950 -2.78 -24.12 -12.99
N ALA A 951 -2.69 -22.81 -12.72
CA ALA A 951 -2.23 -21.83 -13.71
C ALA A 951 -0.76 -22.06 -14.12
N ARG A 952 0.14 -22.33 -13.16
CA ARG A 952 1.56 -22.58 -13.44
C ARG A 952 1.77 -23.91 -14.15
N VAL A 953 1.15 -24.98 -13.64
CA VAL A 953 1.22 -26.32 -14.25
C VAL A 953 0.75 -26.27 -15.70
N LYS A 954 -0.38 -25.60 -15.98
CA LYS A 954 -0.85 -25.44 -17.37
C LYS A 954 0.13 -24.66 -18.24
N ALA A 955 0.76 -23.61 -17.70
CA ALA A 955 1.74 -22.81 -18.42
C ALA A 955 3.01 -23.63 -18.73
N TRP A 956 3.60 -24.27 -17.70
CA TRP A 956 4.82 -25.07 -17.82
C TRP A 956 4.64 -26.25 -18.77
N ASN A 957 3.52 -26.98 -18.64
CA ASN A 957 3.25 -28.17 -19.44
C ASN A 957 2.59 -27.85 -20.80
N ARG A 958 2.30 -26.56 -21.07
CA ARG A 958 1.57 -26.08 -22.25
C ARG A 958 0.21 -26.77 -22.44
N TRP A 959 -0.49 -27.01 -21.33
CA TRP A 959 -1.75 -27.72 -21.33
C TRP A 959 -2.94 -26.80 -21.57
N ARG A 960 -3.85 -27.27 -22.42
CA ARG A 960 -5.23 -26.75 -22.46
C ARG A 960 -5.96 -27.13 -21.17
N PRO A 961 -6.97 -26.35 -20.74
CA PRO A 961 -7.74 -26.67 -19.53
C PRO A 961 -8.32 -28.10 -19.49
N ALA A 962 -8.71 -28.63 -20.65
CA ALA A 962 -9.23 -29.99 -20.77
C ALA A 962 -8.18 -31.08 -20.45
N GLN A 963 -6.92 -30.88 -20.87
CA GLN A 963 -5.82 -31.82 -20.59
C GLN A 963 -5.53 -31.87 -19.09
N HIS A 964 -5.42 -30.71 -18.45
CA HIS A 964 -5.24 -30.63 -16.99
C HIS A 964 -6.39 -31.33 -16.24
N LYS A 965 -7.64 -31.12 -16.67
CA LYS A 965 -8.80 -31.76 -16.06
C LYS A 965 -8.75 -33.28 -16.19
N ALA A 966 -8.34 -33.80 -17.35
CA ALA A 966 -8.18 -35.24 -17.56
C ALA A 966 -7.07 -35.84 -16.69
N ALA A 967 -5.92 -35.15 -16.59
CA ALA A 967 -4.82 -35.57 -15.73
C ALA A 967 -5.23 -35.62 -14.25
N VAL A 968 -5.93 -34.59 -13.77
CA VAL A 968 -6.49 -34.54 -12.42
C VAL A 968 -7.46 -35.70 -12.15
N ALA A 969 -8.38 -35.98 -13.08
CA ALA A 969 -9.34 -37.07 -12.92
C ALA A 969 -8.66 -38.44 -12.82
N ALA A 970 -7.59 -38.68 -13.60
CA ALA A 970 -6.82 -39.92 -13.52
C ALA A 970 -6.11 -40.08 -12.16
N LEU A 971 -5.56 -39.00 -11.60
CA LEU A 971 -4.92 -39.05 -10.27
C LEU A 971 -5.93 -39.30 -9.14
N LEU A 972 -7.12 -38.68 -9.22
CA LEU A 972 -8.20 -38.92 -8.27
C LEU A 972 -8.70 -40.36 -8.33
N ALA A 973 -8.87 -40.92 -9.54
CA ALA A 973 -9.29 -42.30 -9.72
C ALA A 973 -8.29 -43.32 -9.13
N ARG A 974 -7.01 -42.97 -9.02
CA ARG A 974 -5.97 -43.78 -8.38
C ARG A 974 -5.74 -43.46 -6.90
N GLY A 975 -6.49 -42.50 -6.33
CA GLY A 975 -6.37 -42.11 -4.92
C GLY A 975 -5.02 -41.46 -4.57
N LEU A 976 -4.27 -40.98 -5.57
CA LEU A 976 -2.95 -40.36 -5.36
C LEU A 976 -3.03 -38.90 -4.91
N VAL A 977 -4.21 -38.29 -5.10
CA VAL A 977 -4.51 -36.92 -4.71
C VAL A 977 -5.94 -36.86 -4.15
N VAL A 978 -6.23 -35.80 -3.39
CA VAL A 978 -7.56 -35.50 -2.85
C VAL A 978 -8.05 -34.15 -3.37
N GLU A 979 -9.36 -34.04 -3.61
CA GLU A 979 -10.01 -32.74 -3.88
C GLU A 979 -10.21 -31.97 -2.58
N ASP A 980 -9.86 -30.69 -2.58
CA ASP A 980 -10.07 -29.82 -1.43
C ASP A 980 -10.16 -28.35 -1.89
N LYS A 981 -10.65 -27.46 -1.02
CA LYS A 981 -10.71 -26.03 -1.28
C LYS A 981 -9.93 -25.25 -0.22
N ARG A 982 -8.68 -24.94 -0.53
CA ARG A 982 -7.78 -24.20 0.35
C ARG A 982 -7.59 -22.75 -0.10
N LEU A 983 -7.82 -21.81 0.82
CA LEU A 983 -7.64 -20.38 0.57
C LEU A 983 -6.21 -20.10 0.10
N LYS A 984 -6.05 -19.34 -1.00
CA LYS A 984 -4.76 -18.93 -1.60
C LYS A 984 -3.90 -20.04 -2.23
N ALA A 985 -4.35 -21.31 -2.23
CA ALA A 985 -3.57 -22.41 -2.80
C ALA A 985 -3.52 -22.41 -4.33
N GLY A 986 -4.57 -21.90 -5.00
CA GLY A 986 -4.60 -21.73 -6.46
C GLY A 986 -4.63 -23.03 -7.27
N ARG A 987 -5.05 -24.14 -6.65
CA ARG A 987 -5.22 -25.47 -7.26
C ARG A 987 -6.40 -26.22 -6.64
N ALA A 988 -6.93 -27.21 -7.37
CA ALA A 988 -8.10 -27.99 -6.98
C ALA A 988 -7.79 -29.35 -6.32
N VAL A 989 -6.57 -29.88 -6.52
CA VAL A 989 -6.14 -31.16 -5.95
C VAL A 989 -4.82 -31.06 -5.20
N PHE A 990 -4.63 -31.97 -4.26
CA PHE A 990 -3.50 -31.96 -3.33
C PHE A 990 -3.06 -33.38 -2.94
N LEU A 991 -1.85 -33.52 -2.41
CA LEU A 991 -1.41 -34.80 -1.85
C LEU A 991 -2.22 -35.12 -0.57
N PRO A 992 -2.51 -36.41 -0.28
CA PRO A 992 -3.09 -36.83 0.99
C PRO A 992 -2.20 -36.43 2.18
N GLY A 993 -2.82 -36.02 3.29
CA GLY A 993 -2.15 -35.77 4.56
C GLY A 993 -2.35 -34.38 5.18
N PRO A 994 -1.70 -34.14 6.34
CA PRO A 994 -1.80 -32.89 7.08
C PRO A 994 -1.05 -31.73 6.41
N TRP A 995 -1.25 -30.53 6.94
CA TRP A 995 -0.87 -29.27 6.28
C TRP A 995 -0.23 -28.26 7.21
N THR A 996 0.78 -27.58 6.68
CA THR A 996 1.37 -26.42 7.31
C THR A 996 0.64 -25.17 6.83
N LYS A 997 0.07 -24.40 7.77
CA LYS A 997 -0.58 -23.12 7.46
C LYS A 997 0.45 -22.15 6.86
N ALA A 998 0.00 -21.32 5.91
CA ALA A 998 0.81 -20.23 5.38
C ALA A 998 1.30 -19.33 6.54
N ALA A 999 2.59 -19.00 6.57
CA ALA A 999 3.27 -18.35 7.69
C ALA A 999 2.89 -16.87 7.94
N GLY A 1000 1.68 -16.43 7.54
CA GLY A 1000 1.20 -15.06 7.75
C GLY A 1000 1.85 -13.98 6.87
N TYR A 1001 2.93 -14.30 6.14
CA TYR A 1001 3.60 -13.36 5.24
C TYR A 1001 2.87 -13.21 3.90
N PRO A 1002 2.91 -12.02 3.27
CA PRO A 1002 2.45 -11.83 1.90
C PRO A 1002 3.11 -12.83 0.94
N GLY A 1003 2.34 -13.49 0.07
CA GLY A 1003 2.85 -14.47 -0.89
C GLY A 1003 3.02 -15.91 -0.39
N SER A 1004 2.98 -16.16 0.93
CA SER A 1004 3.00 -17.51 1.48
C SER A 1004 1.74 -18.30 1.12
N ARG A 1005 1.91 -19.55 0.66
CA ARG A 1005 0.79 -20.47 0.35
C ARG A 1005 0.81 -21.68 1.29
N PRO A 1006 -0.35 -22.31 1.57
CA PRO A 1006 -0.38 -23.57 2.30
C PRO A 1006 0.36 -24.67 1.52
N VAL A 1007 1.16 -25.47 2.24
CA VAL A 1007 1.95 -26.57 1.68
C VAL A 1007 1.66 -27.85 2.49
N GLU A 1008 1.58 -28.98 1.79
CA GLU A 1008 1.43 -30.31 2.40
C GLU A 1008 2.58 -30.60 3.38
N ASP A 1009 2.31 -31.09 4.58
CA ASP A 1009 3.35 -31.33 5.62
C ASP A 1009 4.43 -32.29 5.10
N TRP A 1010 4.03 -33.31 4.35
CA TRP A 1010 4.94 -34.25 3.70
C TRP A 1010 6.02 -33.54 2.86
N LYS A 1011 5.64 -32.47 2.14
CA LYS A 1011 6.60 -31.69 1.36
C LYS A 1011 7.53 -30.87 2.24
N THR A 1012 7.10 -30.42 3.40
CA THR A 1012 7.97 -29.60 4.26
C THR A 1012 9.23 -30.36 4.64
N ASP A 1013 9.13 -31.66 4.91
CA ASP A 1013 10.26 -32.53 5.19
C ASP A 1013 11.10 -32.83 3.93
N LEU A 1014 10.47 -32.92 2.75
CA LEU A 1014 11.20 -33.05 1.48
C LEU A 1014 12.01 -31.77 1.19
N LEU A 1015 11.43 -30.60 1.42
CA LEU A 1015 11.95 -29.30 0.98
C LEU A 1015 12.96 -28.68 1.95
N LYS A 1016 12.84 -28.96 3.26
CA LYS A 1016 13.68 -28.40 4.31
C LYS A 1016 15.19 -28.71 4.14
N PRO A 1017 15.62 -29.93 3.78
CA PRO A 1017 17.04 -30.22 3.52
C PRO A 1017 17.64 -29.39 2.38
N TRP A 1018 16.79 -28.97 1.43
CA TRP A 1018 17.17 -28.13 0.30
C TRP A 1018 17.13 -26.63 0.63
N GLY A 1019 16.80 -26.26 1.87
CA GLY A 1019 16.62 -24.87 2.29
C GLY A 1019 15.42 -24.19 1.64
N ILE A 1020 14.47 -24.96 1.10
CA ILE A 1020 13.29 -24.44 0.42
C ILE A 1020 12.18 -24.20 1.46
N GLY A 1021 11.80 -22.94 1.64
CA GLY A 1021 10.70 -22.55 2.52
C GLY A 1021 9.33 -22.64 1.82
N PRO A 1022 8.22 -22.66 2.58
CA PRO A 1022 6.86 -22.68 2.04
C PRO A 1022 6.49 -21.42 1.22
N ASP A 1023 7.22 -20.33 1.41
CA ASP A 1023 7.14 -19.07 0.66
C ASP A 1023 7.98 -19.08 -0.63
N SER A 1024 8.83 -20.08 -0.83
CA SER A 1024 9.74 -20.17 -1.99
C SER A 1024 8.98 -20.50 -3.27
N GLU A 1025 8.66 -19.48 -4.04
CA GLU A 1025 7.98 -19.61 -5.33
C GLU A 1025 8.84 -20.33 -6.38
N TRP A 1026 10.14 -19.99 -6.41
CA TRP A 1026 11.12 -20.48 -7.37
C TRP A 1026 12.32 -21.06 -6.60
N PRO A 1027 12.28 -22.37 -6.29
CA PRO A 1027 13.39 -23.05 -5.64
C PRO A 1027 14.72 -22.83 -6.36
N ARG A 1028 15.71 -22.40 -5.59
CA ARG A 1028 17.08 -22.09 -6.04
C ARG A 1028 17.95 -23.36 -6.02
N VAL A 1029 17.45 -24.43 -6.63
CA VAL A 1029 18.07 -25.76 -6.69
C VAL A 1029 17.93 -26.34 -8.09
N VAL A 1030 18.61 -27.45 -8.38
CA VAL A 1030 18.42 -28.19 -9.63
C VAL A 1030 17.11 -28.98 -9.55
N TRP A 1031 16.15 -28.68 -10.43
CA TRP A 1031 14.78 -29.24 -10.31
C TRP A 1031 14.74 -30.73 -10.67
N THR A 1032 15.63 -31.22 -11.52
CA THR A 1032 15.73 -32.66 -11.83
C THR A 1032 16.10 -33.49 -10.61
N ASP A 1033 16.95 -32.95 -9.74
CA ASP A 1033 17.37 -33.63 -8.51
C ASP A 1033 16.24 -33.59 -7.49
N LEU A 1034 15.50 -32.47 -7.43
CA LEU A 1034 14.32 -32.35 -6.58
C LEU A 1034 13.20 -33.32 -7.01
N PHE A 1035 12.97 -33.49 -8.32
CA PHE A 1035 12.04 -34.48 -8.85
C PHE A 1035 12.46 -35.92 -8.49
N THR A 1036 13.75 -36.21 -8.64
CA THR A 1036 14.31 -37.53 -8.26
C THR A 1036 14.14 -37.78 -6.76
N ALA A 1037 14.50 -36.82 -5.91
CA ALA A 1037 14.37 -36.93 -4.46
C ALA A 1037 12.91 -37.13 -4.00
N ALA A 1038 11.95 -36.45 -4.64
CA ALA A 1038 10.53 -36.64 -4.39
C ALA A 1038 10.08 -38.09 -4.70
N HIS A 1039 10.51 -38.65 -5.83
CA HIS A 1039 10.14 -40.01 -6.21
C HIS A 1039 10.84 -41.07 -5.36
N ASP A 1040 12.13 -40.90 -5.08
CA ASP A 1040 12.90 -41.83 -4.24
C ASP A 1040 12.33 -41.92 -2.83
N ARG A 1041 11.82 -40.81 -2.27
CA ARG A 1041 11.12 -40.80 -0.99
C ARG A 1041 9.85 -41.66 -1.02
N VAL A 1042 9.06 -41.53 -2.09
CA VAL A 1042 7.85 -42.34 -2.31
C VAL A 1042 8.21 -43.83 -2.50
N LEU A 1043 9.28 -44.14 -3.23
CA LEU A 1043 9.77 -45.51 -3.39
C LEU A 1043 10.30 -46.12 -2.09
N GLY A 1044 10.89 -45.30 -1.22
CA GLY A 1044 11.33 -45.69 0.13
C GLY A 1044 10.19 -46.02 1.10
N GLY A 1045 8.93 -45.95 0.66
CA GLY A 1045 7.74 -46.25 1.46
C GLY A 1045 7.16 -45.04 2.20
N ASP A 1046 7.81 -43.88 2.11
CA ASP A 1046 7.33 -42.62 2.67
C ASP A 1046 6.41 -41.89 1.67
N VAL A 1047 5.19 -42.42 1.57
CA VAL A 1047 4.11 -41.91 0.72
C VAL A 1047 3.33 -40.81 1.45
N PRO A 1048 2.85 -39.76 0.75
CA PRO A 1048 1.92 -38.78 1.34
C PRO A 1048 0.65 -39.49 1.85
N ARG A 1049 0.32 -39.31 3.13
CA ARG A 1049 -0.82 -39.95 3.80
C ARG A 1049 -1.52 -39.01 4.76
#